data_AF-A0A8H4AZ19-F1
#
_entry.id   AF-A0A8H4AZ19-F1
#
_cell.length_a   1.000
_cell.length_b   1.000
_cell.length_c   1.000
_cell.angle_alpha   90.00
_cell.angle_beta   90.00
_cell.angle_gamma   90.00
#
_symmetry.space_group_name_H-M   'P 1'
#
loop_
_entity.id
_entity.type
_entity.pdbx_description
1 polymer ?
#
loop_
_entity_poly.entity_id
_entity_poly.type
_entity_poly.pdbx_seq_one_letter_code
_entity_poly.pdbx_strand_id
1 'polypeptide(L)'
;MAKLKICDWGSLDENLVQIRVSTLKRLLDIAISLGIEEKTNTIEHLTNRDTGEIIPDQIIKLTEIYDDIGDECDLILDSDLRLLDENTEFVPLSADLRIYFDDEVQNRKDCSNDAIWFEKLSKFFKFIIQRRINRVREWFQQNTNKFSPDNSDVKDGAYALDQLVNRLSLLWTLCGLSCQECNLKCLKNRHHEDAHNCLTDHNCHATCEFVDAHSNGLFPKCSHKAGHDGKHACNTTSHLCGKPCKFSDKRNCQKKCAEEIGHEDEEHICQSKRHNCGAPCSLQANTKKGFYKCPNKCIIPCEDEHEQHCCENDSACPIQCPIPACQRRCQSADHFHALQPQQIHFCGNEHQCQEDCRELGVCKVLTEPRKQEDVYQGLVQGTSITFTKYIQLSERIKCCKKIPPNAFQHEGKHSHDEGGFHYCDTKCQFCEYYCILPYGHPQALHETKHGNMTQTEFTSEDNEFEYRGHKLRAGDHGTFVLCNLYCKEFGRHRHIDYCQDASTCKPSANKRHIDVSVEPHPEKSKDYISHSLFWERTGFKDPYTVQEQEMFEKCDHECADEIHKPTKGSNIIPNRSFCELPLFHEPLKLSDAPPNGIGYISLGGHHFKCDNPAKREGSFHIIFVIDRSGSMSGDDKRPLSNTPVYNLISANHDNRTGAVYSAVYSFMEARLAAQSRSQLQSANKDTISLILFNHEVIVPFENHILTDSKSMLNQMLPHRTGGGTDFNLAIHKAGSLINKHFDPTRANVIIFLSDGGCSTPKGQLEQICKYNNDRGNPLYLITVLFAGGNDSSSLREMAEIAGRHHPANTIGNALRCQFTSIMTEINLVNTFTSVAESLRVHNPSLMKKL
;
A
#
# COMPACT_ATOMS: atom_id res chain seq x y z
N MET A 1 23.93 12.41 10.80
CA MET A 1 23.77 10.94 10.99
C MET A 1 22.31 10.48 11.12
N ALA A 2 21.31 11.33 11.40
CA ALA A 2 19.89 10.92 11.43
C ALA A 2 19.27 10.59 10.04
N LYS A 3 19.87 11.07 8.94
CA LYS A 3 19.40 10.80 7.56
C LYS A 3 19.61 9.36 7.07
N LEU A 4 20.52 8.61 7.68
CA LEU A 4 20.81 7.21 7.31
C LEU A 4 19.80 6.21 7.92
N LYS A 5 18.97 6.64 8.87
CA LYS A 5 17.92 5.80 9.46
C LYS A 5 16.55 5.95 8.78
N ILE A 6 16.37 6.94 7.90
CA ILE A 6 15.08 7.27 7.30
C ILE A 6 15.10 7.21 5.76
N CYS A 7 16.26 7.21 5.09
CA CYS A 7 16.36 6.96 3.62
C CYS A 7 15.45 7.85 2.76
N ASP A 8 15.29 9.10 3.18
CA ASP A 8 14.66 10.18 2.47
C ASP A 8 15.66 10.80 1.47
N TRP A 9 15.34 10.73 0.17
CA TRP A 9 16.18 11.20 -0.95
C TRP A 9 15.50 12.29 -1.79
N GLY A 10 14.41 12.89 -1.31
CA GLY A 10 14.10 14.25 -1.80
C GLY A 10 15.34 15.12 -1.57
N SER A 11 15.57 16.13 -2.41
CA SER A 11 16.61 17.09 -2.05
C SER A 11 16.28 17.57 -0.63
N LEU A 12 17.31 17.70 0.21
CA LEU A 12 17.13 18.19 1.57
C LEU A 12 16.21 19.40 1.64
N ASP A 13 16.31 20.23 0.62
CA ASP A 13 15.55 21.44 0.42
C ASP A 13 14.08 21.17 0.08
N GLU A 14 13.73 20.20 -0.77
CA GLU A 14 12.32 19.90 -1.10
C GLU A 14 11.51 19.36 0.08
N ASN A 15 12.07 18.43 0.87
CA ASN A 15 11.39 17.95 2.07
C ASN A 15 11.31 19.02 3.15
N LEU A 16 12.34 19.88 3.26
CA LEU A 16 12.29 21.03 4.16
C LEU A 16 11.21 22.03 3.75
N VAL A 17 11.04 22.29 2.44
CA VAL A 17 9.97 23.17 1.92
C VAL A 17 8.61 22.58 2.27
N GLN A 18 8.37 21.30 1.97
CA GLN A 18 7.10 20.62 2.24
C GLN A 18 6.75 20.63 3.73
N ILE A 19 7.70 20.26 4.59
CA ILE A 19 7.49 20.26 6.04
C ILE A 19 7.23 21.69 6.54
N ARG A 20 7.99 22.68 6.07
CA ARG A 20 7.84 24.08 6.50
C ARG A 20 6.48 24.62 6.07
N VAL A 21 6.13 24.54 4.79
CA VAL A 21 4.85 25.03 4.27
C VAL A 21 3.67 24.28 4.91
N SER A 22 3.72 22.96 5.02
CA SER A 22 2.65 22.19 5.65
C SER A 22 2.43 22.58 7.11
N THR A 23 3.52 22.89 7.84
CA THR A 23 3.44 23.38 9.22
C THR A 23 2.78 24.74 9.27
N LEU A 24 3.20 25.69 8.42
CA LEU A 24 2.61 27.03 8.34
C LEU A 24 1.12 26.94 7.99
N LYS A 25 0.75 26.12 7.00
CA LYS A 25 -0.65 25.93 6.58
C LYS A 25 -1.55 25.48 7.73
N ARG A 26 -1.08 24.56 8.57
CA ARG A 26 -1.83 24.12 9.76
C ARG A 26 -2.05 25.24 10.79
N LEU A 27 -1.15 26.22 10.82
CA LEU A 27 -1.20 27.36 11.75
C LEU A 27 -1.90 28.59 11.16
N LEU A 28 -2.17 28.63 9.85
CA LEU A 28 -2.73 29.80 9.18
C LEU A 28 -4.06 30.26 9.79
N ASP A 29 -4.96 29.34 10.11
CA ASP A 29 -6.24 29.67 10.72
C ASP A 29 -6.06 30.35 12.09
N ILE A 30 -5.16 29.83 12.92
CA ILE A 30 -4.85 30.42 14.23
C ILE A 30 -4.16 31.77 14.06
N ALA A 31 -3.17 31.86 13.17
CA ALA A 31 -2.43 33.08 12.88
C ALA A 31 -3.35 34.22 12.41
N ILE A 32 -4.27 33.93 11.47
CA ILE A 32 -5.25 34.91 10.99
C ILE A 32 -6.25 35.27 12.09
N SER A 33 -6.72 34.29 12.87
CA SER A 33 -7.73 34.49 13.91
C SER A 33 -7.21 35.26 15.12
N LEU A 34 -6.03 34.92 15.62
CA LEU A 34 -5.48 35.38 16.90
C LEU A 34 -4.14 36.11 16.81
N GLY A 35 -3.41 36.04 15.69
CA GLY A 35 -2.16 36.80 15.50
C GLY A 35 -0.98 36.14 16.17
N ILE A 36 -1.10 34.84 16.43
CA ILE A 36 -0.20 33.98 17.20
C ILE A 36 -0.20 32.57 16.59
N GLU A 37 0.77 31.73 16.94
CA GLU A 37 0.86 30.35 16.45
C GLU A 37 0.01 29.37 17.29
N GLU A 38 -0.05 29.55 18.61
CA GLU A 38 -0.80 28.66 19.50
C GLU A 38 -1.23 29.37 20.81
N LYS A 39 -2.35 28.92 21.40
CA LYS A 39 -2.83 29.35 22.72
C LYS A 39 -3.38 28.17 23.52
N THR A 40 -2.50 27.29 24.00
CA THR A 40 -2.88 26.12 24.81
C THR A 40 -2.56 26.28 26.29
N ASN A 41 -1.56 27.08 26.69
CA ASN A 41 -1.27 27.51 28.08
C ASN A 41 -0.33 28.73 28.16
N THR A 42 0.59 28.87 27.20
CA THR A 42 1.42 30.05 26.96
C THR A 42 1.12 30.60 25.58
N ILE A 43 1.19 31.92 25.39
CA ILE A 43 1.00 32.54 24.08
C ILE A 43 2.25 32.26 23.25
N GLU A 44 2.11 31.50 22.16
CA GLU A 44 3.20 31.31 21.20
C GLU A 44 3.09 32.36 20.10
N HIS A 45 4.00 33.33 20.09
CA HIS A 45 3.98 34.41 19.10
C HIS A 45 4.34 33.92 17.69
N LEU A 46 3.89 34.65 16.67
CA LEU A 46 4.37 34.47 15.30
C LEU A 46 5.90 34.60 15.28
N THR A 47 6.59 33.54 14.89
CA THR A 47 8.05 33.47 15.03
C THR A 47 8.71 33.07 13.70
N ASN A 48 9.86 33.65 13.42
CA ASN A 48 10.74 33.19 12.35
C ASN A 48 11.37 31.86 12.77
N ARG A 49 11.02 30.76 12.10
CA ARG A 49 11.45 29.42 12.50
C ARG A 49 12.91 29.11 12.18
N ASP A 50 13.60 30.01 11.49
CA ASP A 50 15.03 29.89 11.20
C ASP A 50 15.89 30.65 12.22
N THR A 51 15.47 31.84 12.64
CA THR A 51 16.21 32.67 13.62
C THR A 51 15.70 32.52 15.05
N GLY A 52 14.46 32.08 15.24
CA GLY A 52 13.77 32.08 16.53
C GLY A 52 13.26 33.47 16.96
N GLU A 53 13.38 34.48 16.11
CA GLU A 53 12.95 35.85 16.42
C GLU A 53 11.43 36.01 16.26
N ILE A 54 10.82 36.76 17.17
CA ILE A 54 9.38 37.05 17.17
C ILE A 54 9.08 38.12 16.13
N ILE A 55 8.03 37.91 15.34
CA ILE A 55 7.44 38.93 14.46
C ILE A 55 6.73 39.97 15.35
N PRO A 56 7.21 41.22 15.38
CA PRO A 56 6.85 42.20 16.40
C PRO A 56 5.36 42.54 16.38
N ASP A 57 4.79 42.65 17.58
CA ASP A 57 3.47 43.24 17.80
C ASP A 57 3.65 44.69 18.26
N GLN A 58 3.77 45.62 17.31
CA GLN A 58 4.08 47.01 17.65
C GLN A 58 2.89 47.68 18.35
N ILE A 59 3.15 48.38 19.46
CA ILE A 59 2.18 49.29 20.06
C ILE A 59 1.99 50.46 19.10
N ILE A 60 0.75 50.70 18.69
CA ILE A 60 0.35 51.73 17.72
C ILE A 60 -0.50 52.75 18.48
N LYS A 61 -0.29 54.04 18.22
CA LYS A 61 -1.15 55.07 18.80
C LYS A 61 -2.42 55.27 17.97
N LEU A 62 -3.53 55.61 18.61
CA LEU A 62 -4.78 55.98 17.91
C LEU A 62 -4.61 57.19 16.99
N THR A 63 -3.63 58.06 17.27
CA THR A 63 -3.23 59.20 16.43
C THR A 63 -2.73 58.79 15.04
N GLU A 64 -2.27 57.54 14.87
CA GLU A 64 -1.90 57.00 13.54
C GLU A 64 -3.12 56.73 12.64
N ILE A 65 -4.33 56.65 13.22
CA ILE A 65 -5.59 56.45 12.50
C ILE A 65 -6.35 57.77 12.35
N TYR A 66 -6.32 58.62 13.37
CA TYR A 66 -7.12 59.84 13.48
C TYR A 66 -6.29 61.03 14.00
N ASP A 67 -6.22 62.09 13.21
CA ASP A 67 -5.49 63.31 13.59
C ASP A 67 -6.19 64.10 14.72
N ASP A 68 -7.47 63.83 15.01
CA ASP A 68 -8.31 64.56 15.96
C ASP A 68 -8.38 63.94 17.37
N ILE A 69 -7.57 62.92 17.66
CA ILE A 69 -7.49 62.24 18.96
C ILE A 69 -6.21 62.67 19.71
N GLY A 70 -6.25 62.72 21.04
CA GLY A 70 -5.09 63.03 21.87
C GLY A 70 -4.01 61.94 21.83
N ASP A 71 -2.75 62.33 22.06
CA ASP A 71 -1.56 61.48 21.86
C ASP A 71 -1.33 60.43 22.97
N GLU A 72 -2.32 60.21 23.84
CA GLU A 72 -2.25 59.41 25.08
C GLU A 72 -2.97 58.04 25.00
N CYS A 73 -3.67 57.72 23.91
CA CYS A 73 -4.40 56.45 23.79
C CYS A 73 -3.68 55.43 22.88
N ASP A 74 -3.17 54.37 23.50
CA ASP A 74 -2.59 53.22 22.79
C ASP A 74 -3.69 52.29 22.25
N LEU A 75 -3.50 51.81 21.01
CA LEU A 75 -4.38 50.82 20.40
C LEU A 75 -4.13 49.42 21.00
N ILE A 76 -5.20 48.63 21.13
CA ILE A 76 -5.12 47.23 21.56
C ILE A 76 -4.07 46.47 20.72
N LEU A 77 -3.28 45.61 21.38
CA LEU A 77 -2.28 44.77 20.71
C LEU A 77 -2.94 43.81 19.73
N ASP A 78 -2.25 43.50 18.64
CA ASP A 78 -2.78 42.60 17.63
C ASP A 78 -3.04 41.22 18.23
N SER A 79 -2.11 40.65 19.01
CA SER A 79 -2.23 39.32 19.61
C SER A 79 -3.34 39.17 20.64
N ASP A 80 -3.89 40.28 21.13
CA ASP A 80 -5.00 40.29 22.10
C ASP A 80 -6.37 40.28 21.40
N LEU A 81 -6.39 40.48 20.08
CA LEU A 81 -7.61 40.51 19.28
C LEU A 81 -7.92 39.16 18.67
N ARG A 82 -9.16 38.72 18.90
CA ARG A 82 -9.78 37.61 18.17
C ARG A 82 -10.59 38.16 17.00
N LEU A 83 -10.07 37.98 15.79
CA LEU A 83 -10.64 38.56 14.57
C LEU A 83 -11.35 37.52 13.69
N LEU A 84 -11.19 36.22 13.96
CA LEU A 84 -11.92 35.18 13.25
C LEU A 84 -12.28 34.05 14.21
N ASP A 85 -13.49 33.54 14.07
CA ASP A 85 -13.96 32.37 14.80
C ASP A 85 -15.03 31.68 13.95
N GLU A 86 -14.86 30.38 13.69
CA GLU A 86 -15.82 29.62 12.88
C GLU A 86 -17.14 29.38 13.62
N ASN A 87 -17.13 29.47 14.95
CA ASN A 87 -18.28 29.15 15.79
C ASN A 87 -19.02 30.38 16.34
N THR A 88 -18.55 31.60 16.02
CA THR A 88 -19.12 32.84 16.56
C THR A 88 -19.62 33.74 15.44
N GLU A 89 -20.85 34.21 15.55
CA GLU A 89 -21.42 35.18 14.62
C GLU A 89 -20.69 36.54 14.67
N PHE A 90 -20.79 37.32 13.60
CA PHE A 90 -20.09 38.61 13.52
C PHE A 90 -20.44 39.59 14.64
N VAL A 91 -21.72 39.65 15.04
CA VAL A 91 -22.22 40.61 16.04
C VAL A 91 -21.52 40.44 17.41
N PRO A 92 -21.49 39.23 18.02
CA PRO A 92 -20.72 39.01 19.24
C PRO A 92 -19.21 39.14 19.01
N LEU A 93 -18.67 38.65 17.90
CA LEU A 93 -17.23 38.74 17.60
C LEU A 93 -16.71 40.18 17.57
N SER A 94 -17.49 41.11 17.03
CA SER A 94 -17.10 42.53 16.94
C SER A 94 -17.56 43.37 18.12
N ALA A 95 -18.17 42.79 19.16
CA ALA A 95 -18.73 43.54 20.30
C ALA A 95 -17.66 44.34 21.07
N ASP A 96 -16.58 43.69 21.47
CA ASP A 96 -15.53 44.32 22.28
C ASP A 96 -14.84 45.46 21.53
N LEU A 97 -14.61 45.28 20.21
CA LEU A 97 -14.03 46.34 19.38
C LEU A 97 -14.99 47.51 19.14
N ARG A 98 -16.30 47.28 19.09
CA ARG A 98 -17.29 48.37 19.02
C ARG A 98 -17.34 49.15 20.33
N ILE A 99 -17.33 48.46 21.48
CA ILE A 99 -17.32 49.09 22.81
C ILE A 99 -16.06 49.94 22.97
N TYR A 100 -14.90 49.37 22.67
CA TYR A 100 -13.63 50.10 22.70
C TYR A 100 -13.66 51.34 21.80
N PHE A 101 -14.21 51.24 20.59
CA PHE A 101 -14.34 52.40 19.70
C PHE A 101 -15.28 53.48 20.26
N ASP A 102 -16.41 53.09 20.82
CA ASP A 102 -17.38 54.03 21.42
C ASP A 102 -16.79 54.74 22.66
N ASP A 103 -15.96 54.05 23.45
CA ASP A 103 -15.35 54.58 24.67
C ASP A 103 -14.11 55.46 24.39
N GLU A 104 -13.22 55.02 23.50
CA GLU A 104 -11.90 55.64 23.29
C GLU A 104 -11.83 56.56 22.07
N VAL A 105 -12.74 56.42 21.09
CA VAL A 105 -12.69 57.21 19.83
C VAL A 105 -13.86 58.17 19.73
N GLN A 106 -15.09 57.64 19.64
CA GLN A 106 -16.28 58.47 19.54
C GLN A 106 -17.53 57.66 19.83
N ASN A 107 -18.25 58.01 20.89
CA ASN A 107 -19.55 57.43 21.14
C ASN A 107 -20.55 57.79 20.03
N ARG A 108 -21.24 56.79 19.48
CA ARG A 108 -22.24 57.02 18.44
C ARG A 108 -23.33 58.03 18.81
N LYS A 109 -23.75 58.07 20.08
CA LYS A 109 -24.86 58.92 20.54
C LYS A 109 -24.52 60.40 20.53
N ASP A 110 -23.24 60.74 20.61
CA ASP A 110 -22.75 62.12 20.65
C ASP A 110 -22.50 62.67 19.24
N CYS A 111 -22.56 61.83 18.20
CA CYS A 111 -22.39 62.26 16.82
C CYS A 111 -23.73 62.68 16.20
N SER A 112 -23.79 63.91 15.70
CA SER A 112 -24.97 64.44 15.00
C SER A 112 -25.16 63.84 13.60
N ASN A 113 -24.11 63.25 13.00
CA ASN A 113 -24.16 62.68 11.66
C ASN A 113 -23.65 61.23 11.66
N ASP A 114 -24.60 60.29 11.61
CA ASP A 114 -24.32 58.86 11.64
C ASP A 114 -23.45 58.37 10.49
N ALA A 115 -23.49 59.00 9.31
CA ALA A 115 -22.64 58.62 8.19
C ALA A 115 -21.16 58.92 8.48
N ILE A 116 -20.86 60.06 9.12
CA ILE A 116 -19.49 60.43 9.51
C ILE A 116 -18.98 59.47 10.59
N TRP A 117 -19.80 59.18 11.60
CA TRP A 117 -19.44 58.22 12.64
C TRP A 117 -19.21 56.81 12.05
N PHE A 118 -20.08 56.36 11.15
CA PHE A 118 -19.95 55.06 10.48
C PHE A 118 -18.68 54.96 9.64
N GLU A 119 -18.30 56.01 8.92
CA GLU A 119 -17.05 56.05 8.15
C GLU A 119 -15.83 55.99 9.07
N LYS A 120 -15.85 56.66 10.23
CA LYS A 120 -14.81 56.49 11.25
C LYS A 120 -14.74 55.03 11.72
N LEU A 121 -15.83 54.44 12.22
CA LEU A 121 -15.80 53.04 12.66
C LEU A 121 -15.32 52.07 11.55
N SER A 122 -15.77 52.29 10.31
CA SER A 122 -15.33 51.50 9.16
C SER A 122 -13.83 51.64 8.88
N LYS A 123 -13.27 52.85 9.01
CA LYS A 123 -11.82 53.11 8.89
C LYS A 123 -11.05 52.41 10.01
N PHE A 124 -11.57 52.45 11.24
CA PHE A 124 -10.98 51.77 12.40
C PHE A 124 -10.88 50.25 12.20
N PHE A 125 -11.97 49.59 11.80
CA PHE A 125 -11.94 48.16 11.51
C PHE A 125 -10.98 47.82 10.36
N LYS A 126 -11.01 48.58 9.26
CA LYS A 126 -10.08 48.37 8.14
C LYS A 126 -8.63 48.42 8.59
N PHE A 127 -8.27 49.37 9.48
CA PHE A 127 -6.92 49.49 10.00
C PHE A 127 -6.51 48.27 10.83
N ILE A 128 -7.33 47.85 11.80
CA ILE A 128 -7.06 46.66 12.64
C ILE A 128 -6.87 45.42 11.78
N ILE A 129 -7.75 45.20 10.81
CA ILE A 129 -7.68 44.04 9.93
C ILE A 129 -6.44 44.09 9.05
N GLN A 130 -6.07 45.27 8.52
CA GLN A 130 -4.86 45.41 7.70
C GLN A 130 -3.59 45.17 8.51
N ARG A 131 -3.56 45.59 9.78
CA ARG A 131 -2.46 45.30 10.72
C ARG A 131 -2.25 43.80 10.88
N ARG A 132 -3.32 43.03 11.15
CA ARG A 132 -3.27 41.56 11.22
C ARG A 132 -2.78 40.93 9.92
N ILE A 133 -3.36 41.33 8.79
CA ILE A 133 -3.02 40.80 7.47
C ILE A 133 -1.54 41.01 7.16
N ASN A 134 -1.01 42.21 7.41
CA ASN A 134 0.38 42.54 7.14
C ASN A 134 1.31 41.68 8.00
N ARG A 135 1.03 41.56 9.30
CA ARG A 135 1.86 40.78 10.23
C ARG A 135 1.88 39.29 9.89
N VAL A 136 0.75 38.70 9.53
CA VAL A 136 0.68 37.28 9.13
C VAL A 136 1.34 37.04 7.77
N ARG A 137 1.20 37.98 6.82
CA ARG A 137 1.92 37.91 5.53
C ARG A 137 3.42 38.00 5.72
N GLU A 138 3.89 38.91 6.57
CA GLU A 138 5.30 39.01 6.93
C GLU A 138 5.79 37.71 7.57
N TRP A 139 5.05 37.17 8.55
CA TRP A 139 5.38 35.90 9.19
C TRP A 139 5.50 34.75 8.17
N PHE A 140 4.55 34.62 7.25
CA PHE A 140 4.59 33.60 6.21
C PHE A 140 5.80 33.82 5.29
N GLN A 141 6.00 35.05 4.81
CA GLN A 141 7.11 35.42 3.94
C GLN A 141 8.47 35.15 4.57
N GLN A 142 8.69 35.57 5.81
CA GLN A 142 9.95 35.33 6.52
C GLN A 142 10.25 33.82 6.68
N ASN A 143 9.21 32.99 6.81
CA ASN A 143 9.36 31.55 6.93
C ASN A 143 9.49 30.80 5.59
N THR A 144 9.26 31.47 4.45
CA THR A 144 9.36 30.89 3.11
C THR A 144 10.37 31.56 2.18
N ASN A 145 10.97 32.70 2.56
CA ASN A 145 11.83 33.53 1.70
C ASN A 145 13.08 32.81 1.13
N LYS A 146 13.60 31.82 1.85
CA LYS A 146 14.77 31.03 1.47
C LYS A 146 14.46 29.99 0.40
N PHE A 147 13.18 29.73 0.15
CA PHE A 147 12.73 28.80 -0.87
C PHE A 147 12.41 29.54 -2.16
N SER A 148 12.48 28.82 -3.29
CA SER A 148 12.08 29.41 -4.57
C SER A 148 10.62 29.86 -4.51
N PRO A 149 10.30 31.12 -4.91
CA PRO A 149 8.92 31.59 -5.00
C PRO A 149 8.12 30.82 -6.06
N ASP A 150 8.81 30.11 -6.96
CA ASP A 150 8.19 29.29 -7.99
C ASP A 150 7.82 27.88 -7.53
N ASN A 151 8.28 27.47 -6.35
CA ASN A 151 7.96 26.17 -5.78
C ASN A 151 6.45 26.00 -5.55
N SER A 152 5.91 24.85 -5.96
CA SER A 152 4.48 24.55 -5.90
C SER A 152 3.90 24.58 -4.49
N ASP A 153 4.64 24.08 -3.49
CA ASP A 153 4.20 24.09 -2.10
C ASP A 153 4.12 25.52 -1.56
N VAL A 154 5.13 26.35 -1.84
CA VAL A 154 5.13 27.77 -1.44
C VAL A 154 3.96 28.52 -2.07
N LYS A 155 3.70 28.31 -3.37
CA LYS A 155 2.55 28.91 -4.08
C LYS A 155 1.22 28.45 -3.49
N ASP A 156 1.08 27.16 -3.18
CA ASP A 156 -0.13 26.60 -2.57
C ASP A 156 -0.36 27.16 -1.15
N GLY A 157 0.68 27.26 -0.33
CA GLY A 157 0.62 27.88 0.99
C GLY A 157 0.25 29.36 0.93
N ALA A 158 0.84 30.12 0.01
CA ALA A 158 0.53 31.53 -0.20
C ALA A 158 -0.93 31.72 -0.67
N TYR A 159 -1.42 30.85 -1.55
CA TYR A 159 -2.81 30.85 -1.99
C TYR A 159 -3.79 30.57 -0.84
N ALA A 160 -3.47 29.59 0.02
CA ALA A 160 -4.27 29.30 1.21
C ALA A 160 -4.34 30.51 2.17
N LEU A 161 -3.21 31.18 2.40
CA LEU A 161 -3.16 32.43 3.18
C LEU A 161 -4.04 33.51 2.55
N ASP A 162 -3.95 33.72 1.23
CA ASP A 162 -4.76 34.72 0.54
C ASP A 162 -6.26 34.43 0.64
N GLN A 163 -6.70 33.17 0.61
CA GLN A 163 -8.11 32.82 0.84
C GLN A 163 -8.58 33.24 2.24
N LEU A 164 -7.78 32.98 3.28
CA LEU A 164 -8.10 33.37 4.65
C LEU A 164 -8.08 34.89 4.85
N VAL A 165 -7.11 35.58 4.26
CA VAL A 165 -7.05 37.05 4.25
C VAL A 165 -8.30 37.66 3.60
N ASN A 166 -8.74 37.10 2.47
CA ASN A 166 -9.97 37.53 1.81
C ASN A 166 -11.21 37.25 2.69
N ARG A 167 -11.29 36.08 3.33
CA ARG A 167 -12.38 35.72 4.25
C ARG A 167 -12.46 36.70 5.42
N LEU A 168 -11.32 36.99 6.06
CA LEU A 168 -11.23 37.96 7.17
C LEU A 168 -11.69 39.35 6.72
N SER A 169 -11.18 39.84 5.60
CA SER A 169 -11.54 41.17 5.06
C SER A 169 -13.03 41.29 4.77
N LEU A 170 -13.65 40.24 4.20
CA LEU A 170 -15.08 40.21 3.92
C LEU A 170 -15.93 40.18 5.20
N LEU A 171 -15.51 39.41 6.21
CA LEU A 171 -16.21 39.31 7.49
C LEU A 171 -16.29 40.66 8.21
N TRP A 172 -15.21 41.44 8.20
CA TRP A 172 -15.13 42.73 8.90
C TRP A 172 -15.53 43.94 8.07
N THR A 173 -15.96 43.73 6.82
CA THR A 173 -16.59 44.79 6.05
C THR A 173 -18.00 45.03 6.58
N LEU A 174 -18.29 46.23 7.09
CA LEU A 174 -19.62 46.59 7.60
C LEU A 174 -20.66 46.70 6.49
N CYS A 175 -21.93 46.48 6.84
CA CYS A 175 -23.06 46.51 5.93
C CYS A 175 -23.37 47.94 5.42
N GLY A 176 -23.54 48.91 6.33
CA GLY A 176 -23.76 50.31 5.96
C GLY A 176 -25.11 50.63 5.29
N LEU A 177 -26.03 49.67 5.18
CA LEU A 177 -27.41 49.95 4.76
C LEU A 177 -28.23 50.52 5.93
N SER A 178 -29.32 51.22 5.65
CA SER A 178 -30.20 51.74 6.69
C SER A 178 -30.83 50.63 7.52
N CYS A 179 -30.80 50.79 8.84
CA CYS A 179 -31.45 49.92 9.79
C CYS A 179 -32.95 49.75 9.47
N GLN A 180 -33.52 48.62 9.92
CA GLN A 180 -34.92 48.33 9.72
C GLN A 180 -35.82 49.13 10.68
N GLU A 181 -35.37 49.39 11.90
CA GLU A 181 -36.16 50.05 12.96
C GLU A 181 -35.93 51.56 13.06
N CYS A 182 -34.77 52.03 12.60
CA CYS A 182 -34.38 53.43 12.53
C CYS A 182 -33.53 53.67 11.28
N ASN A 183 -33.07 54.89 11.05
CA ASN A 183 -32.32 55.23 9.83
C ASN A 183 -30.80 55.23 10.02
N LEU A 184 -30.32 54.80 11.19
CA LEU A 184 -28.90 54.59 11.45
C LEU A 184 -28.33 53.47 10.57
N LYS A 185 -27.04 53.55 10.28
CA LYS A 185 -26.28 52.59 9.48
C LYS A 185 -26.15 51.25 10.20
N CYS A 186 -26.39 50.18 9.45
CA CYS A 186 -26.31 48.80 9.92
C CYS A 186 -24.87 48.44 10.30
N LEU A 187 -24.69 47.89 11.50
CA LEU A 187 -23.40 47.51 12.07
C LEU A 187 -23.11 46.00 11.97
N LYS A 188 -23.96 45.24 11.29
CA LYS A 188 -23.65 43.84 10.93
C LYS A 188 -22.65 43.80 9.77
N ASN A 189 -22.04 42.64 9.54
CA ASN A 189 -21.14 42.42 8.41
C ASN A 189 -21.91 42.51 7.08
N ARG A 190 -21.22 42.90 6.02
CA ARG A 190 -21.82 43.09 4.70
C ARG A 190 -22.43 41.77 4.21
N HIS A 191 -23.61 41.88 3.59
CA HIS A 191 -24.36 40.76 3.01
C HIS A 191 -24.87 39.72 4.01
N HIS A 192 -25.12 40.10 5.27
CA HIS A 192 -25.92 39.29 6.18
C HIS A 192 -27.34 39.07 5.63
N GLU A 193 -27.98 37.96 6.01
CA GLU A 193 -29.32 37.59 5.53
C GLU A 193 -30.45 38.18 6.39
N ASP A 194 -30.17 38.47 7.66
CA ASP A 194 -31.15 39.00 8.60
C ASP A 194 -31.57 40.46 8.33
N ALA A 195 -32.52 40.93 9.14
CA ALA A 195 -32.83 42.36 9.25
C ALA A 195 -31.60 43.23 9.56
N HIS A 196 -31.54 44.38 8.87
CA HIS A 196 -30.54 45.44 9.09
C HIS A 196 -30.69 46.03 10.48
N ASN A 197 -29.63 45.98 11.28
CA ASN A 197 -29.65 46.41 12.66
C ASN A 197 -28.45 47.32 12.96
N CYS A 198 -28.71 48.50 13.53
CA CYS A 198 -27.67 49.44 13.95
C CYS A 198 -27.01 49.07 15.29
N LEU A 199 -27.51 48.04 15.98
CA LEU A 199 -27.03 47.52 17.27
C LEU A 199 -27.08 48.57 18.39
N THR A 200 -28.07 49.45 18.35
CA THR A 200 -28.35 50.45 19.39
C THR A 200 -29.80 50.33 19.89
N ASP A 201 -30.25 51.26 20.73
CA ASP A 201 -31.64 51.33 21.21
C ASP A 201 -32.64 51.90 20.18
N HIS A 202 -32.17 52.22 18.96
CA HIS A 202 -32.95 52.78 17.85
C HIS A 202 -33.58 54.16 18.14
N ASN A 203 -33.28 54.80 19.27
CA ASN A 203 -33.91 56.04 19.70
C ASN A 203 -33.02 57.26 19.42
N CYS A 204 -33.63 58.39 19.06
CA CYS A 204 -32.89 59.62 18.86
C CYS A 204 -32.47 60.22 20.22
N HIS A 205 -31.19 60.51 20.39
CA HIS A 205 -30.65 61.10 21.63
C HIS A 205 -30.41 62.62 21.54
N ALA A 206 -30.73 63.24 20.40
CA ALA A 206 -30.67 64.69 20.24
C ALA A 206 -31.66 65.40 21.18
N THR A 207 -31.33 66.62 21.58
CA THR A 207 -32.21 67.47 22.39
C THR A 207 -33.31 68.10 21.53
N CYS A 208 -34.45 68.38 22.15
CA CYS A 208 -35.57 69.07 21.50
C CYS A 208 -35.13 70.42 20.92
N GLU A 209 -35.43 70.69 19.65
CA GLU A 209 -35.09 71.94 18.96
C GLU A 209 -36.13 73.05 19.15
N PHE A 210 -37.27 72.75 19.78
CA PHE A 210 -38.31 73.72 20.13
C PHE A 210 -37.97 74.44 21.44
N VAL A 211 -36.86 75.17 21.44
CA VAL A 211 -36.27 75.78 22.64
C VAL A 211 -37.21 76.76 23.35
N ASP A 212 -38.00 77.53 22.59
CA ASP A 212 -38.94 78.54 23.13
C ASP A 212 -40.11 77.92 23.91
N ALA A 213 -40.37 76.62 23.70
CA ALA A 213 -41.42 75.88 24.40
C ALA A 213 -40.96 75.30 25.75
N HIS A 214 -39.71 75.52 26.17
CA HIS A 214 -39.13 74.99 27.40
C HIS A 214 -38.48 76.09 28.26
N SER A 215 -39.16 76.53 29.32
CA SER A 215 -38.78 77.71 30.12
C SER A 215 -37.60 77.52 31.10
N ASN A 216 -37.10 76.29 31.29
CA ASN A 216 -36.14 75.96 32.35
C ASN A 216 -34.70 75.73 31.85
N GLY A 217 -34.40 75.97 30.57
CA GLY A 217 -33.07 75.73 29.98
C GLY A 217 -32.64 74.24 29.91
N LEU A 218 -33.51 73.32 30.33
CA LEU A 218 -33.35 71.87 30.19
C LEU A 218 -34.22 71.40 29.04
N PHE A 219 -33.58 70.90 27.97
CA PHE A 219 -34.25 70.42 26.77
C PHE A 219 -34.40 68.89 26.81
N PRO A 220 -35.63 68.34 26.83
CA PRO A 220 -35.83 66.90 26.82
C PRO A 220 -35.28 66.24 25.56
N LYS A 221 -35.02 64.94 25.63
CA LYS A 221 -34.60 64.14 24.45
C LYS A 221 -35.73 64.03 23.43
N CYS A 222 -35.34 63.89 22.17
CA CYS A 222 -36.26 63.64 21.07
C CYS A 222 -37.04 62.33 21.28
N SER A 223 -38.31 62.34 20.89
CA SER A 223 -39.21 61.18 21.03
C SER A 223 -39.27 60.29 19.79
N HIS A 224 -38.54 60.64 18.73
CA HIS A 224 -38.52 59.93 17.45
C HIS A 224 -37.39 58.88 17.36
N LYS A 225 -37.46 58.05 16.32
CA LYS A 225 -36.41 57.06 16.01
C LYS A 225 -35.12 57.74 15.52
N ALA A 226 -33.98 57.14 15.81
CA ALA A 226 -32.68 57.70 15.43
C ALA A 226 -32.53 57.85 13.91
N GLY A 227 -31.85 58.92 13.47
CA GLY A 227 -31.67 59.25 12.04
C GLY A 227 -32.94 59.69 11.32
N HIS A 228 -33.99 60.08 12.07
CA HIS A 228 -35.18 60.64 11.45
C HIS A 228 -34.87 61.97 10.73
N ASP A 229 -35.64 62.28 9.69
CA ASP A 229 -35.60 63.57 9.02
C ASP A 229 -36.29 64.67 9.85
N GLY A 230 -35.90 65.91 9.60
CA GLY A 230 -36.52 67.11 10.15
C GLY A 230 -36.16 67.42 11.61
N LYS A 231 -36.92 68.32 12.24
CA LYS A 231 -36.62 68.85 13.57
C LYS A 231 -36.85 67.83 14.70
N HIS A 232 -35.97 67.84 15.69
CA HIS A 232 -36.07 67.02 16.89
C HIS A 232 -37.15 67.56 17.85
N ALA A 233 -38.18 66.74 18.13
CA ALA A 233 -39.30 67.09 19.00
C ALA A 233 -39.43 66.12 20.17
N CYS A 234 -39.62 66.65 21.37
CA CYS A 234 -39.92 65.84 22.56
C CYS A 234 -41.43 65.54 22.69
N ASN A 235 -41.78 64.69 23.66
CA ASN A 235 -43.17 64.34 23.98
C ASN A 235 -43.67 64.95 25.31
N THR A 236 -42.88 65.80 25.96
CA THR A 236 -43.26 66.41 27.25
C THR A 236 -44.29 67.52 27.06
N THR A 237 -44.23 68.21 25.92
CA THR A 237 -45.26 69.14 25.44
C THR A 237 -45.58 68.84 23.98
N SER A 238 -46.78 69.18 23.53
CA SER A 238 -47.15 69.00 22.13
C SER A 238 -46.54 70.12 21.30
N HIS A 239 -45.61 69.80 20.42
CA HIS A 239 -45.01 70.74 19.47
C HIS A 239 -45.62 70.65 18.06
N LEU A 240 -46.14 69.47 17.70
CA LEU A 240 -46.60 69.11 16.36
C LEU A 240 -48.00 68.48 16.45
N CYS A 241 -48.72 68.43 15.32
CA CYS A 241 -50.08 67.90 15.20
C CYS A 241 -50.28 66.51 15.83
N GLY A 242 -49.33 65.57 15.63
CA GLY A 242 -49.30 64.30 16.36
C GLY A 242 -50.31 63.24 15.94
N LYS A 243 -51.27 63.55 15.05
CA LYS A 243 -52.19 62.58 14.43
C LYS A 243 -51.45 61.54 13.55
N PRO A 244 -52.01 60.35 13.26
CA PRO A 244 -51.33 59.33 12.45
C PRO A 244 -51.01 59.84 11.04
N CYS A 245 -49.80 59.55 10.55
CA CYS A 245 -49.41 59.85 9.17
C CYS A 245 -50.18 58.98 8.17
N LYS A 246 -50.58 59.54 7.02
CA LYS A 246 -51.21 58.84 5.89
C LYS A 246 -50.42 57.60 5.42
N PHE A 247 -49.11 57.63 5.57
CA PHE A 247 -48.20 56.54 5.20
C PHE A 247 -47.67 55.77 6.42
N SER A 248 -48.44 55.69 7.50
CA SER A 248 -48.03 55.03 8.76
C SER A 248 -47.50 53.62 8.56
N ASP A 249 -47.99 52.87 7.57
CA ASP A 249 -47.61 51.48 7.33
C ASP A 249 -46.38 51.32 6.41
N LYS A 250 -45.89 52.43 5.84
CA LYS A 250 -44.72 52.41 4.95
C LYS A 250 -43.42 52.53 5.75
N ARG A 251 -42.34 51.96 5.19
CA ARG A 251 -41.00 52.07 5.77
C ARG A 251 -40.50 53.52 5.67
N ASN A 252 -39.68 53.94 6.64
CA ASN A 252 -39.20 55.31 6.83
C ASN A 252 -40.27 56.32 7.31
N CYS A 253 -41.48 55.88 7.63
CA CYS A 253 -42.50 56.75 8.25
C CYS A 253 -42.19 57.01 9.73
N GLN A 254 -42.29 58.25 10.18
CA GLN A 254 -42.18 58.63 11.61
C GLN A 254 -43.49 58.45 12.39
N LYS A 255 -44.51 57.85 11.75
CA LYS A 255 -45.84 57.46 12.29
C LYS A 255 -46.76 58.62 12.67
N LYS A 256 -46.24 59.77 13.11
CA LYS A 256 -47.01 60.93 13.55
C LYS A 256 -46.85 62.13 12.61
N CYS A 257 -47.92 62.88 12.47
CA CYS A 257 -48.00 64.12 11.70
C CYS A 257 -47.07 65.17 12.32
N ALA A 258 -46.38 65.88 11.45
CA ALA A 258 -45.40 66.86 11.84
C ALA A 258 -45.73 68.29 11.42
N GLU A 259 -46.96 68.50 10.96
CA GLU A 259 -47.52 69.82 10.71
C GLU A 259 -47.84 70.58 12.02
N GLU A 260 -48.15 71.87 11.87
CA GLU A 260 -48.56 72.72 12.97
C GLU A 260 -49.81 72.19 13.68
N ILE A 261 -49.91 72.46 14.99
CA ILE A 261 -51.05 72.02 15.79
C ILE A 261 -52.32 72.73 15.29
N GLY A 262 -53.28 71.94 14.81
CA GLY A 262 -54.56 72.45 14.33
C GLY A 262 -54.57 72.88 12.86
N HIS A 263 -53.61 72.44 12.05
CA HIS A 263 -53.64 72.65 10.59
C HIS A 263 -54.94 72.12 9.96
N GLU A 264 -55.45 72.83 8.93
CA GLU A 264 -56.75 72.57 8.30
C GLU A 264 -56.74 71.39 7.31
N ASP A 265 -55.56 70.86 6.95
CA ASP A 265 -55.45 69.79 5.96
C ASP A 265 -56.01 68.45 6.46
N GLU A 266 -56.77 67.77 5.59
CA GLU A 266 -57.26 66.41 5.85
C GLU A 266 -56.14 65.35 5.82
N GLU A 267 -55.04 65.64 5.13
CA GLU A 267 -53.90 64.73 5.02
C GLU A 267 -52.83 65.03 6.06
N HIS A 268 -52.53 64.03 6.89
CA HIS A 268 -51.51 64.12 7.93
C HIS A 268 -50.20 63.51 7.42
N ILE A 269 -49.12 64.29 7.34
CA ILE A 269 -47.82 63.87 6.81
C ILE A 269 -46.74 64.05 7.88
N CYS A 270 -45.80 63.09 7.95
CA CYS A 270 -44.66 63.16 8.88
C CYS A 270 -43.43 63.82 8.23
N GLN A 271 -42.40 64.18 9.01
CA GLN A 271 -41.20 64.87 8.47
C GLN A 271 -40.29 63.98 7.60
N SER A 272 -40.67 62.72 7.36
CA SER A 272 -39.89 61.84 6.50
C SER A 272 -39.87 62.38 5.07
N LYS A 273 -38.67 62.53 4.49
CA LYS A 273 -38.53 63.01 3.12
C LYS A 273 -39.08 62.03 2.09
N ARG A 274 -39.11 60.72 2.41
CA ARG A 274 -39.51 59.63 1.50
C ARG A 274 -40.10 58.46 2.28
N HIS A 275 -41.26 57.97 1.84
CA HIS A 275 -41.86 56.72 2.32
C HIS A 275 -41.53 55.59 1.36
N ASN A 276 -40.85 54.55 1.80
CA ASN A 276 -40.31 53.53 0.89
C ASN A 276 -41.40 52.52 0.49
N CYS A 277 -41.36 52.07 -0.77
CA CYS A 277 -42.21 51.02 -1.32
C CYS A 277 -42.19 49.73 -0.47
N GLY A 278 -41.00 49.26 -0.09
CA GLY A 278 -40.83 48.15 0.85
C GLY A 278 -41.04 46.74 0.27
N ALA A 279 -41.39 46.61 -1.00
CA ALA A 279 -41.42 45.33 -1.71
C ALA A 279 -40.01 44.68 -1.81
N PRO A 280 -39.89 43.35 -1.97
CA PRO A 280 -38.59 42.69 -2.16
C PRO A 280 -37.81 43.24 -3.37
N CYS A 281 -36.49 43.32 -3.27
CA CYS A 281 -35.62 43.69 -4.39
C CYS A 281 -35.82 42.74 -5.59
N SER A 282 -35.82 43.28 -6.81
CA SER A 282 -36.01 42.50 -8.04
C SER A 282 -34.83 41.58 -8.37
N LEU A 283 -33.67 41.73 -7.71
CA LEU A 283 -32.49 40.91 -8.00
C LEU A 283 -32.68 39.47 -7.52
N GLN A 284 -32.83 38.57 -8.48
CA GLN A 284 -32.78 37.12 -8.32
C GLN A 284 -32.15 36.49 -9.56
N ALA A 285 -31.26 35.51 -9.39
CA ALA A 285 -30.52 34.91 -10.50
C ALA A 285 -30.09 33.47 -10.22
N ASN A 286 -30.09 32.63 -11.26
CA ASN A 286 -29.46 31.31 -11.21
C ASN A 286 -27.95 31.47 -11.44
N THR A 287 -27.15 31.10 -10.44
CA THR A 287 -25.69 31.20 -10.50
C THR A 287 -25.06 29.81 -10.55
N LYS A 288 -23.78 29.71 -10.93
CA LYS A 288 -23.04 28.43 -10.86
C LYS A 288 -22.93 27.87 -9.43
N LYS A 289 -23.12 28.70 -8.40
CA LYS A 289 -23.13 28.29 -6.98
C LYS A 289 -24.55 28.08 -6.41
N GLY A 290 -25.57 28.10 -7.25
CA GLY A 290 -26.97 27.96 -6.86
C GLY A 290 -27.82 29.21 -7.12
N PHE A 291 -29.10 29.14 -6.74
CA PHE A 291 -30.03 30.26 -6.88
C PHE A 291 -29.72 31.35 -5.85
N TYR A 292 -29.61 32.59 -6.31
CA TYR A 292 -29.39 33.76 -5.46
C TYR A 292 -30.62 34.67 -5.48
N LYS A 293 -31.01 35.16 -4.30
CA LYS A 293 -32.06 36.17 -4.12
C LYS A 293 -31.53 37.28 -3.22
N CYS A 294 -31.69 38.54 -3.63
CA CYS A 294 -31.30 39.67 -2.79
C CYS A 294 -32.22 39.75 -1.56
N PRO A 295 -31.68 39.83 -0.32
CA PRO A 295 -32.49 39.88 0.90
C PRO A 295 -33.10 41.28 1.17
N ASN A 296 -32.68 42.30 0.41
CA ASN A 296 -33.05 43.69 0.67
C ASN A 296 -34.43 44.07 0.12
N LYS A 297 -34.95 45.20 0.60
CA LYS A 297 -36.26 45.77 0.20
C LYS A 297 -36.08 47.05 -0.61
N CYS A 298 -37.09 47.34 -1.45
CA CYS A 298 -37.18 48.51 -2.30
C CYS A 298 -37.16 49.82 -1.48
N ILE A 299 -36.36 50.78 -1.93
CA ILE A 299 -36.27 52.14 -1.36
C ILE A 299 -36.89 53.23 -2.25
N ILE A 300 -37.43 52.87 -3.41
CA ILE A 300 -38.17 53.81 -4.27
C ILE A 300 -39.39 54.33 -3.50
N PRO A 301 -39.72 55.65 -3.58
CA PRO A 301 -40.91 56.20 -2.95
C PRO A 301 -42.17 55.40 -3.30
N CYS A 302 -43.04 55.18 -2.31
CA CYS A 302 -44.26 54.40 -2.52
C CYS A 302 -45.30 55.08 -3.41
N GLU A 303 -45.13 56.37 -3.65
CA GLU A 303 -45.97 57.19 -4.52
C GLU A 303 -45.55 57.06 -6.00
N ASP A 304 -44.32 56.62 -6.28
CA ASP A 304 -43.81 56.46 -7.64
C ASP A 304 -44.15 55.06 -8.17
N GLU A 305 -44.77 54.98 -9.36
CA GLU A 305 -44.99 53.70 -10.05
C GLU A 305 -43.66 53.14 -10.59
N HIS A 306 -43.37 51.86 -10.32
CA HIS A 306 -42.16 51.18 -10.79
C HIS A 306 -42.34 49.66 -10.87
N GLU A 307 -41.83 49.05 -11.94
CA GLU A 307 -41.83 47.58 -12.14
C GLU A 307 -40.59 46.91 -11.54
N GLN A 308 -39.43 47.58 -11.57
CA GLN A 308 -38.19 47.09 -10.98
C GLN A 308 -37.99 47.68 -9.59
N HIS A 309 -37.97 46.83 -8.57
CA HIS A 309 -37.77 47.20 -7.18
C HIS A 309 -36.28 47.33 -6.84
N CYS A 310 -35.83 48.56 -6.62
CA CYS A 310 -34.43 48.89 -6.33
C CYS A 310 -34.15 49.03 -4.84
N CYS A 311 -33.20 48.24 -4.32
CA CYS A 311 -32.75 48.35 -2.94
C CYS A 311 -31.59 49.35 -2.79
N GLU A 312 -31.25 49.71 -1.54
CA GLU A 312 -30.17 50.66 -1.23
C GLU A 312 -28.76 50.18 -1.65
N ASN A 313 -28.57 48.88 -1.87
CA ASN A 313 -27.31 48.35 -2.41
C ASN A 313 -27.36 48.36 -3.95
N ASP A 314 -27.21 49.53 -4.57
CA ASP A 314 -27.33 49.74 -6.02
C ASP A 314 -25.98 49.76 -6.78
N SER A 315 -24.88 49.90 -6.06
CA SER A 315 -23.53 50.17 -6.62
C SER A 315 -22.62 48.95 -6.77
N ALA A 316 -23.12 47.75 -6.46
CA ALA A 316 -22.36 46.51 -6.62
C ALA A 316 -23.24 45.26 -6.74
N CYS A 317 -22.81 44.32 -7.59
CA CYS A 317 -23.38 42.99 -7.67
C CYS A 317 -23.01 42.15 -6.42
N PRO A 318 -23.99 41.62 -5.67
CA PRO A 318 -23.75 40.83 -4.47
C PRO A 318 -23.48 39.35 -4.76
N ILE A 319 -23.40 38.91 -6.02
CA ILE A 319 -23.20 37.50 -6.38
C ILE A 319 -21.70 37.14 -6.29
N GLN A 320 -21.39 35.94 -5.78
CA GLN A 320 -20.01 35.45 -5.66
C GLN A 320 -19.40 35.04 -7.00
N CYS A 321 -18.07 35.16 -7.06
CA CYS A 321 -17.25 34.59 -8.12
C CYS A 321 -17.55 33.10 -8.28
N PRO A 322 -17.76 32.61 -9.52
CA PRO A 322 -18.06 31.21 -9.77
C PRO A 322 -16.84 30.28 -9.67
N ILE A 323 -15.61 30.81 -9.51
CA ILE A 323 -14.41 29.99 -9.31
C ILE A 323 -14.50 29.23 -7.98
N PRO A 324 -14.24 27.91 -7.94
CA PRO A 324 -14.21 27.12 -6.71
C PRO A 324 -13.31 27.75 -5.65
N ALA A 325 -13.71 27.65 -4.38
CA ALA A 325 -13.06 28.27 -3.21
C ALA A 325 -12.99 29.82 -3.18
N CYS A 326 -13.23 30.54 -4.30
CA CYS A 326 -13.23 32.00 -4.31
C CYS A 326 -14.46 32.57 -3.59
N GLN A 327 -14.24 33.39 -2.56
CA GLN A 327 -15.30 34.05 -1.78
C GLN A 327 -15.57 35.50 -2.22
N ARG A 328 -14.78 36.03 -3.17
CA ARG A 328 -14.95 37.40 -3.68
C ARG A 328 -16.26 37.55 -4.45
N ARG A 329 -16.79 38.77 -4.47
CA ARG A 329 -18.00 39.12 -5.23
C ARG A 329 -17.67 39.55 -6.66
N CYS A 330 -18.68 39.62 -7.50
CA CYS A 330 -18.56 40.09 -8.87
C CYS A 330 -18.00 41.52 -8.90
N GLN A 331 -17.13 41.79 -9.88
CA GLN A 331 -16.56 43.13 -10.10
C GLN A 331 -17.57 44.15 -10.65
N SER A 332 -18.75 43.70 -11.08
CA SER A 332 -19.75 44.58 -11.69
C SER A 332 -20.27 45.62 -10.70
N ALA A 333 -20.25 46.88 -11.12
CA ALA A 333 -20.85 48.00 -10.39
C ALA A 333 -22.39 48.07 -10.56
N ASP A 334 -22.95 47.31 -11.50
CA ASP A 334 -24.39 47.23 -11.71
C ASP A 334 -24.98 46.09 -10.85
N HIS A 335 -25.78 46.45 -9.85
CA HIS A 335 -26.49 45.49 -8.99
C HIS A 335 -27.38 44.52 -9.76
N PHE A 336 -28.02 44.99 -10.83
CA PHE A 336 -29.04 44.26 -11.59
C PHE A 336 -28.52 43.60 -12.85
N HIS A 337 -27.20 43.65 -13.12
CA HIS A 337 -26.64 43.04 -14.32
C HIS A 337 -26.96 41.54 -14.43
N ALA A 338 -27.15 40.85 -13.30
CA ALA A 338 -27.53 39.43 -13.26
C ALA A 338 -28.90 39.12 -13.91
N LEU A 339 -29.75 40.13 -14.11
CA LEU A 339 -31.03 39.99 -14.83
C LEU A 339 -30.83 39.86 -16.35
N GLN A 340 -29.66 40.25 -16.86
CA GLN A 340 -29.31 40.03 -18.26
C GLN A 340 -28.92 38.55 -18.48
N PRO A 341 -29.28 37.94 -19.62
CA PRO A 341 -28.95 36.55 -19.90
C PRO A 341 -27.44 36.33 -20.00
N GLN A 342 -26.98 35.14 -19.59
CA GLN A 342 -25.61 34.63 -19.76
C GLN A 342 -24.50 35.43 -19.04
N GLN A 343 -24.84 36.27 -18.07
CA GLN A 343 -23.84 37.00 -17.30
C GLN A 343 -23.02 36.08 -16.39
N ILE A 344 -21.72 36.31 -16.34
CA ILE A 344 -20.79 35.55 -15.50
C ILE A 344 -20.18 36.49 -14.44
N HIS A 345 -20.31 36.09 -13.17
CA HIS A 345 -20.03 36.94 -12.01
C HIS A 345 -18.57 36.92 -11.56
N PHE A 346 -17.61 37.09 -12.48
CA PHE A 346 -16.19 37.08 -12.11
C PHE A 346 -15.80 38.24 -11.17
N CYS A 347 -14.86 37.99 -10.26
CA CYS A 347 -14.34 38.99 -9.33
C CYS A 347 -13.19 39.85 -9.91
N GLY A 348 -12.84 39.68 -11.19
CA GLY A 348 -11.80 40.48 -11.85
C GLY A 348 -10.36 40.14 -11.49
N ASN A 349 -10.12 39.09 -10.70
CA ASN A 349 -8.79 38.73 -10.23
C ASN A 349 -8.32 37.39 -10.81
N GLU A 350 -7.00 37.17 -10.80
CA GLU A 350 -6.38 35.87 -11.07
C GLU A 350 -6.67 34.87 -9.96
N HIS A 351 -6.65 33.57 -10.31
CA HIS A 351 -6.83 32.47 -9.36
C HIS A 351 -5.77 31.38 -9.57
N GLN A 352 -5.37 30.67 -8.52
CA GLN A 352 -4.49 29.50 -8.67
C GLN A 352 -5.25 28.35 -9.32
N CYS A 353 -4.68 27.73 -10.36
CA CYS A 353 -5.27 26.54 -10.96
C CYS A 353 -5.23 25.35 -9.98
N GLN A 354 -6.37 24.67 -9.82
CA GLN A 354 -6.53 23.53 -8.90
C GLN A 354 -6.54 22.17 -9.62
N GLU A 355 -6.32 22.17 -10.94
CA GLU A 355 -6.21 20.96 -11.74
C GLU A 355 -4.88 20.25 -11.50
N ASP A 356 -4.87 18.93 -11.62
CA ASP A 356 -3.66 18.11 -11.53
C ASP A 356 -2.79 18.27 -12.78
N CYS A 357 -1.48 18.11 -12.61
CA CYS A 357 -0.53 18.07 -13.72
C CYS A 357 -0.92 17.00 -14.76
N ARG A 358 -0.94 17.41 -16.04
CA ARG A 358 -1.26 16.55 -17.19
C ARG A 358 -0.04 16.29 -18.09
N GLU A 359 1.16 16.55 -17.60
CA GLU A 359 2.40 16.14 -18.28
C GLU A 359 2.62 14.62 -18.18
N LEU A 360 3.43 14.08 -19.09
CA LEU A 360 3.74 12.65 -19.14
C LEU A 360 4.66 12.24 -17.97
N GLY A 361 4.65 10.95 -17.63
CA GLY A 361 5.34 10.44 -16.44
C GLY A 361 4.58 10.72 -15.14
N VAL A 362 5.21 10.48 -14.00
CA VAL A 362 4.62 10.63 -12.66
C VAL A 362 5.30 11.78 -11.94
N CYS A 363 4.53 12.76 -11.43
CA CYS A 363 5.10 13.98 -10.82
C CYS A 363 5.93 13.68 -9.57
N LYS A 364 5.43 12.79 -8.70
CA LYS A 364 6.12 12.36 -7.49
C LYS A 364 5.89 10.89 -7.23
N VAL A 365 6.97 10.13 -7.05
CA VAL A 365 6.93 8.77 -6.51
C VAL A 365 7.44 8.84 -5.09
N LEU A 366 6.58 8.57 -4.11
CA LEU A 366 6.98 8.56 -2.71
C LEU A 366 7.90 7.36 -2.50
N THR A 367 9.19 7.67 -2.31
CA THR A 367 10.23 6.64 -2.20
C THR A 367 10.18 5.88 -0.87
N GLU A 368 9.50 6.43 0.14
CA GLU A 368 9.11 5.72 1.35
C GLU A 368 7.75 5.07 1.18
N PRO A 369 7.69 3.73 1.04
CA PRO A 369 6.42 3.04 0.98
C PRO A 369 5.67 3.16 2.31
N ARG A 370 4.37 3.43 2.24
CA ARG A 370 3.49 3.41 3.40
C ARG A 370 3.48 2.01 3.98
N LYS A 371 3.78 1.89 5.28
CA LYS A 371 3.68 0.65 6.03
C LYS A 371 2.27 0.49 6.56
N GLN A 372 1.71 -0.69 6.37
CA GLN A 372 0.41 -1.09 6.90
C GLN A 372 0.48 -2.56 7.31
N GLU A 373 -0.10 -2.92 8.46
CA GLU A 373 -0.30 -4.33 8.80
C GLU A 373 -1.47 -4.88 8.00
N ASP A 374 -1.27 -6.04 7.39
CA ASP A 374 -2.28 -6.76 6.62
C ASP A 374 -2.22 -8.25 6.96
N VAL A 375 -3.31 -8.98 6.70
CA VAL A 375 -3.42 -10.40 7.01
C VAL A 375 -3.83 -11.15 5.75
N TYR A 376 -2.97 -12.06 5.29
CA TYR A 376 -3.28 -12.96 4.20
C TYR A 376 -3.90 -14.26 4.75
N GLN A 377 -5.04 -14.66 4.19
CA GLN A 377 -5.66 -15.96 4.45
C GLN A 377 -5.22 -16.93 3.36
N GLY A 378 -4.46 -17.96 3.76
CA GLY A 378 -3.97 -18.98 2.86
C GLY A 378 -5.07 -19.92 2.39
N LEU A 379 -4.81 -20.63 1.29
CA LEU A 379 -5.75 -21.58 0.71
C LEU A 379 -5.83 -22.91 1.49
N VAL A 380 -4.82 -23.20 2.32
CA VAL A 380 -4.85 -24.31 3.29
C VAL A 380 -5.64 -23.88 4.53
N GLN A 381 -6.59 -24.72 4.97
CA GLN A 381 -7.48 -24.40 6.08
C GLN A 381 -6.69 -24.12 7.37
N GLY A 382 -6.94 -22.96 7.99
CA GLY A 382 -6.28 -22.52 9.22
C GLY A 382 -4.99 -21.71 9.00
N THR A 383 -4.55 -21.52 7.75
CA THR A 383 -3.38 -20.68 7.47
C THR A 383 -3.75 -19.20 7.45
N SER A 384 -3.19 -18.44 8.40
CA SER A 384 -3.32 -16.98 8.50
C SER A 384 -1.94 -16.36 8.71
N ILE A 385 -1.55 -15.41 7.86
CA ILE A 385 -0.22 -14.80 7.86
C ILE A 385 -0.36 -13.30 8.04
N THR A 386 0.10 -12.78 9.18
CA THR A 386 0.19 -11.33 9.42
C THR A 386 1.51 -10.81 8.89
N PHE A 387 1.49 -9.73 8.12
CA PHE A 387 2.69 -9.17 7.51
C PHE A 387 2.61 -7.64 7.37
N THR A 388 3.77 -7.01 7.22
CA THR A 388 3.84 -5.59 6.85
C THR A 388 3.73 -5.45 5.34
N LYS A 389 2.66 -4.82 4.89
CA LYS A 389 2.45 -4.40 3.52
C LYS A 389 3.10 -3.05 3.29
N TYR A 390 4.01 -3.01 2.34
CA TYR A 390 4.62 -1.80 1.84
C TYR A 390 3.87 -1.38 0.57
N ILE A 391 3.41 -0.13 0.53
CA ILE A 391 2.67 0.43 -0.61
C ILE A 391 3.41 1.66 -1.13
N GLN A 392 3.87 1.63 -2.38
CA GLN A 392 4.42 2.81 -3.02
C GLN A 392 3.28 3.70 -3.53
N LEU A 393 3.32 4.97 -3.14
CA LEU A 393 2.34 5.97 -3.55
C LEU A 393 2.93 6.84 -4.66
N SER A 394 2.06 7.24 -5.58
CA SER A 394 2.37 8.21 -6.63
C SER A 394 1.40 9.37 -6.56
N GLU A 395 1.88 10.58 -6.74
CA GLU A 395 1.07 11.79 -6.70
C GLU A 395 1.20 12.58 -8.00
N ARG A 396 0.08 13.18 -8.42
CA ARG A 396 0.04 14.23 -9.43
C ARG A 396 -0.01 15.57 -8.71
N ILE A 397 1.00 16.41 -8.92
CA ILE A 397 1.09 17.72 -8.27
C ILE A 397 0.12 18.69 -8.95
N LYS A 398 -0.44 19.64 -8.18
CA LYS A 398 -1.32 20.70 -8.68
C LYS A 398 -0.61 21.63 -9.65
N CYS A 399 -1.36 22.14 -10.62
CA CYS A 399 -0.85 23.03 -11.63
C CYS A 399 -0.33 24.35 -11.00
N CYS A 400 0.86 24.77 -11.41
CA CYS A 400 1.49 26.00 -10.92
C CYS A 400 0.99 27.27 -11.63
N LYS A 401 0.23 27.12 -12.73
CA LYS A 401 -0.27 28.24 -13.54
C LYS A 401 -1.47 28.92 -12.89
N LYS A 402 -1.63 30.22 -13.17
CA LYS A 402 -2.79 31.00 -12.76
C LYS A 402 -3.85 31.05 -13.85
N ILE A 403 -5.12 30.98 -13.44
CA ILE A 403 -6.28 31.26 -14.26
C ILE A 403 -6.37 32.79 -14.39
N PRO A 404 -6.38 33.34 -15.63
CA PRO A 404 -6.43 34.78 -15.84
C PRO A 404 -7.77 35.37 -15.38
N PRO A 405 -7.85 36.69 -15.16
CA PRO A 405 -9.10 37.35 -14.81
C PRO A 405 -10.18 37.05 -15.83
N ASN A 406 -11.40 36.84 -15.34
CA ASN A 406 -12.58 36.59 -16.18
C ASN A 406 -12.54 35.30 -17.02
N ALA A 407 -11.72 34.32 -16.64
CA ALA A 407 -11.68 32.99 -17.25
C ALA A 407 -11.94 31.88 -16.22
N PHE A 408 -12.38 30.71 -16.69
CA PHE A 408 -12.54 29.51 -15.84
C PHE A 408 -11.28 28.64 -15.79
N GLN A 409 -10.38 28.79 -16.77
CA GLN A 409 -9.17 28.00 -16.92
C GLN A 409 -8.08 28.84 -17.61
N HIS A 410 -6.82 28.46 -17.46
CA HIS A 410 -5.72 29.02 -18.25
C HIS A 410 -5.55 28.24 -19.55
N GLU A 411 -4.81 28.80 -20.51
CA GLU A 411 -4.47 28.11 -21.76
C GLU A 411 -3.27 27.18 -21.60
N GLY A 412 -3.16 26.19 -22.49
CA GLY A 412 -2.08 25.20 -22.50
C GLY A 412 -2.26 24.04 -21.51
N LYS A 413 -1.28 23.13 -21.46
CA LYS A 413 -1.29 21.98 -20.55
C LYS A 413 -1.10 22.41 -19.10
N HIS A 414 -1.72 21.66 -18.19
CA HIS A 414 -1.48 21.78 -16.76
C HIS A 414 -0.13 21.17 -16.42
N SER A 415 0.78 21.99 -15.88
CA SER A 415 2.09 21.57 -15.39
C SER A 415 2.31 22.13 -13.99
N HIS A 416 3.08 21.44 -13.16
CA HIS A 416 3.49 21.95 -11.84
C HIS A 416 4.86 22.66 -11.87
N ASP A 417 5.56 22.56 -13.00
CA ASP A 417 6.84 23.21 -13.28
C ASP A 417 7.04 23.23 -14.81
N GLU A 418 7.68 24.27 -15.35
CA GLU A 418 7.94 24.38 -16.79
C GLU A 418 9.11 23.48 -17.19
N GLY A 419 8.82 22.29 -17.74
CA GLY A 419 9.86 21.30 -18.06
C GLY A 419 10.38 20.53 -16.85
N GLY A 420 9.63 20.54 -15.74
CA GLY A 420 10.02 19.88 -14.49
C GLY A 420 10.20 18.38 -14.59
N PHE A 421 10.96 17.84 -13.64
CA PHE A 421 11.24 16.42 -13.52
C PHE A 421 9.97 15.60 -13.29
N HIS A 422 9.83 14.51 -14.04
CA HIS A 422 8.79 13.49 -13.84
C HIS A 422 9.47 12.12 -13.81
N TYR A 423 8.97 11.22 -12.97
CA TYR A 423 9.39 9.82 -12.92
C TYR A 423 8.78 9.02 -14.08
N CYS A 424 9.44 7.94 -14.45
CA CYS A 424 8.92 6.95 -15.39
C CYS A 424 7.65 6.30 -14.85
N ASP A 425 6.65 6.14 -15.72
CA ASP A 425 5.33 5.58 -15.41
C ASP A 425 5.26 4.05 -15.53
N THR A 426 6.37 3.41 -15.88
CA THR A 426 6.49 1.94 -15.97
C THR A 426 6.55 1.32 -14.57
N LYS A 427 5.85 0.19 -14.37
CA LYS A 427 5.76 -0.53 -13.10
C LYS A 427 6.39 -1.92 -13.19
N CYS A 428 6.94 -2.40 -12.07
CA CYS A 428 7.36 -3.78 -11.94
C CYS A 428 6.14 -4.72 -12.04
N GLN A 429 6.21 -5.74 -12.89
CA GLN A 429 5.09 -6.66 -13.12
C GLN A 429 4.70 -7.54 -11.93
N PHE A 430 5.52 -7.59 -10.87
CA PHE A 430 5.29 -8.45 -9.70
C PHE A 430 4.84 -7.66 -8.47
N CYS A 431 5.43 -6.48 -8.23
CA CYS A 431 5.12 -5.65 -7.06
C CYS A 431 4.43 -4.32 -7.38
N GLU A 432 4.26 -3.98 -8.67
CA GLU A 432 3.62 -2.75 -9.16
C GLU A 432 4.30 -1.43 -8.81
N TYR A 433 5.51 -1.48 -8.25
CA TYR A 433 6.26 -0.28 -7.92
C TYR A 433 6.77 0.39 -9.21
N TYR A 434 6.59 1.70 -9.28
CA TYR A 434 7.06 2.58 -10.35
C TYR A 434 8.57 2.61 -10.44
N CYS A 435 9.04 2.79 -11.68
CA CYS A 435 10.42 3.08 -11.96
C CYS A 435 10.80 4.46 -11.36
N ILE A 436 11.94 4.51 -10.68
CA ILE A 436 12.44 5.73 -10.02
C ILE A 436 13.36 6.58 -10.91
N LEU A 437 13.50 6.20 -12.18
CA LEU A 437 14.27 6.95 -13.18
C LEU A 437 13.40 8.06 -13.82
N PRO A 438 14.01 9.08 -14.45
CA PRO A 438 13.27 10.11 -15.17
C PRO A 438 12.35 9.52 -16.25
N TYR A 439 11.27 10.21 -16.56
CA TYR A 439 10.43 9.88 -17.71
C TYR A 439 11.24 9.96 -19.01
N GLY A 440 11.15 8.94 -19.86
CA GLY A 440 11.92 8.86 -21.11
C GLY A 440 13.41 8.59 -20.92
N HIS A 441 13.82 8.06 -19.77
CA HIS A 441 15.22 7.69 -19.50
C HIS A 441 15.79 6.72 -20.57
N PRO A 442 17.08 6.85 -20.96
CA PRO A 442 17.67 6.07 -22.04
C PRO A 442 18.13 4.66 -21.62
N GLN A 443 18.12 4.33 -20.33
CA GLN A 443 18.56 3.03 -19.83
C GLN A 443 17.64 1.92 -20.33
N ALA A 444 18.23 0.80 -20.75
CA ALA A 444 17.46 -0.35 -21.24
C ALA A 444 16.62 -1.03 -20.14
N LEU A 445 17.03 -0.90 -18.87
CA LEU A 445 16.38 -1.51 -17.71
C LEU A 445 15.79 -0.44 -16.79
N HIS A 446 14.61 -0.73 -16.27
CA HIS A 446 13.96 0.08 -15.25
C HIS A 446 14.54 -0.21 -13.86
N GLU A 447 14.61 0.81 -13.01
CA GLU A 447 15.08 0.68 -11.63
C GLU A 447 13.95 1.02 -10.64
N THR A 448 13.80 0.25 -9.56
CA THR A 448 12.85 0.55 -8.47
C THR A 448 13.28 -0.05 -7.14
N LYS A 449 12.69 0.41 -6.03
CA LYS A 449 12.85 -0.14 -4.68
C LYS A 449 11.76 -1.19 -4.41
N HIS A 450 11.81 -2.28 -5.16
CA HIS A 450 10.79 -3.35 -5.18
C HIS A 450 10.09 -3.62 -3.84
N GLY A 451 8.77 -3.81 -3.86
CA GLY A 451 7.94 -4.08 -2.68
C GLY A 451 7.36 -5.49 -2.62
N ASN A 452 6.21 -5.59 -1.94
CA ASN A 452 5.42 -6.82 -1.82
C ASN A 452 4.98 -7.34 -3.19
N MET A 453 5.10 -8.64 -3.44
CA MET A 453 4.73 -9.28 -4.71
C MET A 453 3.22 -9.50 -4.81
N THR A 454 2.46 -8.42 -4.90
CA THR A 454 0.98 -8.44 -4.95
C THR A 454 0.42 -9.16 -6.18
N GLN A 455 1.18 -9.17 -7.27
CA GLN A 455 0.83 -9.77 -8.55
C GLN A 455 1.41 -11.17 -8.75
N THR A 456 1.73 -11.90 -7.67
CA THR A 456 2.24 -13.28 -7.76
C THR A 456 1.47 -14.32 -6.98
N GLU A 457 1.59 -15.57 -7.43
CA GLU A 457 1.08 -16.77 -6.80
C GLU A 457 2.16 -17.85 -6.75
N PHE A 458 2.05 -18.73 -5.76
CA PHE A 458 2.98 -19.84 -5.57
C PHE A 458 2.68 -20.97 -6.54
N THR A 459 3.75 -21.57 -7.04
CA THR A 459 3.75 -22.79 -7.84
C THR A 459 4.75 -23.77 -7.24
N SER A 460 4.41 -25.05 -7.26
CA SER A 460 5.21 -26.10 -6.66
C SER A 460 4.89 -27.43 -7.32
N GLU A 461 5.89 -28.31 -7.40
CA GLU A 461 5.69 -29.72 -7.79
C GLU A 461 4.82 -30.45 -6.75
N ASP A 462 4.99 -30.12 -5.48
CA ASP A 462 4.14 -30.57 -4.38
C ASP A 462 2.90 -29.69 -4.23
N ASN A 463 1.72 -30.30 -4.10
CA ASN A 463 0.46 -29.57 -3.96
C ASN A 463 0.44 -28.71 -2.68
N GLU A 464 0.87 -29.26 -1.54
CA GLU A 464 1.02 -28.53 -0.27
C GLU A 464 2.49 -28.50 0.15
N PHE A 465 2.96 -27.36 0.64
CA PHE A 465 4.34 -27.15 1.07
C PHE A 465 4.43 -26.19 2.26
N GLU A 466 5.58 -26.15 2.93
CA GLU A 466 5.84 -25.23 4.04
C GLU A 466 6.73 -24.07 3.58
N TYR A 467 6.29 -22.84 3.81
CA TYR A 467 7.07 -21.62 3.55
C TYR A 467 7.04 -20.72 4.79
N ARG A 468 8.22 -20.42 5.34
CA ARG A 468 8.40 -19.63 6.58
C ARG A 468 7.56 -20.13 7.77
N GLY A 469 7.40 -21.44 7.93
CA GLY A 469 6.60 -22.01 9.02
C GLY A 469 5.08 -22.06 8.74
N HIS A 470 4.64 -21.60 7.57
CA HIS A 470 3.24 -21.63 7.16
C HIS A 470 3.00 -22.72 6.12
N LYS A 471 1.93 -23.49 6.31
CA LYS A 471 1.46 -24.45 5.31
C LYS A 471 0.71 -23.72 4.21
N LEU A 472 1.19 -23.84 2.99
CA LEU A 472 0.62 -23.23 1.79
C LEU A 472 0.39 -24.31 0.74
N ARG A 473 -0.32 -23.95 -0.32
CA ARG A 473 -0.48 -24.79 -1.51
C ARG A 473 -0.27 -23.99 -2.79
N ALA A 474 -0.13 -24.69 -3.91
CA ALA A 474 -0.08 -24.04 -5.22
C ALA A 474 -1.32 -23.15 -5.43
N GLY A 475 -1.10 -21.95 -5.97
CA GLY A 475 -2.11 -20.89 -6.11
C GLY A 475 -2.19 -19.91 -4.94
N ASP A 476 -1.52 -20.16 -3.80
CA ASP A 476 -1.45 -19.17 -2.71
C ASP A 476 -0.76 -17.88 -3.17
N HIS A 477 -1.21 -16.70 -2.73
CA HIS A 477 -0.64 -15.43 -3.19
C HIS A 477 0.70 -15.11 -2.53
N GLY A 478 1.63 -14.53 -3.30
CA GLY A 478 2.92 -14.01 -2.82
C GLY A 478 2.85 -12.63 -2.16
N THR A 479 1.66 -12.10 -1.83
CA THR A 479 1.50 -10.71 -1.36
C THR A 479 2.25 -10.38 -0.07
N PHE A 480 2.56 -11.38 0.75
CA PHE A 480 3.32 -11.23 2.00
C PHE A 480 4.83 -11.41 1.81
N VAL A 481 5.27 -11.64 0.56
CA VAL A 481 6.66 -11.84 0.17
C VAL A 481 7.19 -10.57 -0.50
N LEU A 482 8.43 -10.19 -0.16
CA LEU A 482 9.11 -9.03 -0.74
C LEU A 482 9.93 -9.45 -1.96
N CYS A 483 9.73 -8.76 -3.07
CA CYS A 483 10.32 -9.08 -4.37
C CYS A 483 11.87 -9.04 -4.36
N ASN A 484 12.46 -8.14 -3.58
CA ASN A 484 13.91 -8.00 -3.40
C ASN A 484 14.51 -8.91 -2.31
N LEU A 485 13.70 -9.72 -1.61
CA LEU A 485 14.19 -10.65 -0.58
C LEU A 485 13.90 -12.11 -0.91
N TYR A 486 12.90 -12.38 -1.76
CA TYR A 486 12.48 -13.71 -2.13
C TYR A 486 13.66 -14.63 -2.52
N CYS A 487 14.45 -14.27 -3.54
CA CYS A 487 15.56 -15.11 -4.04
C CYS A 487 16.66 -15.31 -2.99
N LYS A 488 16.93 -14.28 -2.18
CA LYS A 488 17.94 -14.32 -1.12
C LYS A 488 17.63 -15.38 -0.06
N GLU A 489 16.35 -15.62 0.23
CA GLU A 489 15.94 -16.60 1.23
C GLU A 489 16.13 -18.05 0.77
N PHE A 490 16.05 -18.31 -0.53
CA PHE A 490 16.27 -19.65 -1.08
C PHE A 490 17.74 -19.97 -1.32
N GLY A 491 18.59 -18.95 -1.47
CA GLY A 491 19.98 -19.16 -1.86
C GLY A 491 20.05 -19.70 -3.28
N ARG A 492 20.64 -20.88 -3.50
CA ARG A 492 20.68 -21.50 -4.84
C ARG A 492 19.28 -21.99 -5.23
N HIS A 493 18.74 -21.53 -6.35
CA HIS A 493 17.39 -21.82 -6.77
C HIS A 493 17.19 -21.68 -8.27
N ARG A 494 16.04 -22.15 -8.74
CA ARG A 494 15.50 -21.92 -10.08
C ARG A 494 14.12 -21.30 -9.98
N HIS A 495 13.76 -20.46 -10.93
CA HIS A 495 12.40 -19.95 -11.04
C HIS A 495 11.56 -20.88 -11.91
N ILE A 496 10.26 -20.89 -11.67
CA ILE A 496 9.28 -21.44 -12.60
C ILE A 496 8.60 -20.24 -13.26
N ASP A 497 8.35 -20.28 -14.57
CA ASP A 497 7.61 -19.26 -15.29
C ASP A 497 6.87 -19.88 -16.49
N TYR A 498 5.88 -19.18 -17.03
CA TYR A 498 5.16 -19.63 -18.22
C TYR A 498 6.09 -19.70 -19.44
N CYS A 499 5.86 -20.70 -20.30
CA CYS A 499 6.53 -20.79 -21.59
C CYS A 499 6.16 -19.59 -22.47
N GLN A 500 7.14 -18.84 -22.99
CA GLN A 500 6.90 -17.74 -23.93
C GLN A 500 6.52 -18.23 -25.33
N ASP A 501 6.93 -19.44 -25.70
CA ASP A 501 6.59 -20.09 -26.97
C ASP A 501 6.38 -21.59 -26.74
N ALA A 502 5.12 -22.01 -26.69
CA ALA A 502 4.71 -23.40 -26.44
C ALA A 502 5.12 -24.36 -27.57
N SER A 503 5.48 -23.86 -28.75
CA SER A 503 5.82 -24.70 -29.91
C SER A 503 7.30 -25.10 -29.96
N THR A 504 8.16 -24.42 -29.19
CA THR A 504 9.62 -24.50 -29.37
C THR A 504 10.40 -24.62 -28.06
N CYS A 505 9.85 -25.21 -26.99
CA CYS A 505 10.46 -25.41 -25.66
C CYS A 505 11.78 -26.21 -25.63
N LYS A 506 12.79 -25.76 -26.37
CA LYS A 506 14.12 -26.37 -26.45
C LYS A 506 14.90 -26.04 -25.18
N PRO A 507 15.57 -27.03 -24.59
CA PRO A 507 16.51 -26.80 -23.49
C PRO A 507 17.60 -25.81 -23.89
N SER A 508 18.00 -24.94 -22.97
CA SER A 508 19.12 -24.01 -23.12
C SER A 508 19.86 -23.87 -21.79
N ALA A 509 20.97 -23.14 -21.78
CA ALA A 509 21.74 -22.90 -20.56
C ALA A 509 20.91 -22.23 -19.43
N ASN A 510 19.88 -21.43 -19.78
CA ASN A 510 19.08 -20.67 -18.82
C ASN A 510 17.65 -21.21 -18.66
N LYS A 511 17.31 -22.32 -19.31
CA LYS A 511 15.92 -22.79 -19.41
C LYS A 511 15.82 -24.29 -19.61
N ARG A 512 14.96 -24.96 -18.84
CA ARG A 512 14.55 -26.35 -19.04
C ARG A 512 13.04 -26.50 -18.96
N HIS A 513 12.45 -27.26 -19.88
CA HIS A 513 11.01 -27.49 -19.89
C HIS A 513 10.57 -28.37 -18.73
N ILE A 514 9.35 -28.15 -18.24
CA ILE A 514 8.71 -29.01 -17.24
C ILE A 514 7.72 -29.93 -17.95
N ASP A 515 8.07 -31.20 -18.10
CA ASP A 515 7.27 -32.18 -18.86
C ASP A 515 6.00 -32.66 -18.11
N VAL A 516 5.82 -32.25 -16.86
CA VAL A 516 4.67 -32.59 -16.03
C VAL A 516 3.76 -31.38 -15.82
N SER A 517 2.46 -31.62 -15.68
CA SER A 517 1.50 -30.57 -15.32
C SER A 517 1.74 -30.08 -13.89
N VAL A 518 2.12 -28.82 -13.75
CA VAL A 518 2.39 -28.17 -12.46
C VAL A 518 1.33 -27.12 -12.17
N GLU A 519 0.80 -27.12 -10.96
CA GLU A 519 -0.16 -26.13 -10.45
C GLU A 519 0.55 -24.79 -10.11
N PRO A 520 -0.13 -23.64 -10.18
CA PRO A 520 -1.50 -23.43 -10.64
C PRO A 520 -1.56 -23.45 -12.18
N HIS A 521 -2.75 -23.66 -12.74
CA HIS A 521 -2.98 -23.67 -14.20
C HIS A 521 -2.22 -24.80 -14.94
N PRO A 522 -2.53 -26.07 -14.66
CA PRO A 522 -1.82 -27.23 -15.23
C PRO A 522 -1.94 -27.32 -16.76
N GLU A 523 -2.91 -26.63 -17.36
CA GLU A 523 -3.12 -26.52 -18.81
C GLU A 523 -2.10 -25.62 -19.51
N LYS A 524 -1.42 -24.73 -18.78
CA LYS A 524 -0.36 -23.90 -19.34
C LYS A 524 1.01 -24.51 -19.06
N SER A 525 1.73 -24.77 -20.13
CA SER A 525 3.14 -25.18 -20.13
C SER A 525 4.02 -24.20 -19.37
N LYS A 526 4.95 -24.73 -18.57
CA LYS A 526 5.88 -23.98 -17.74
C LYS A 526 7.31 -24.44 -17.98
N ASP A 527 8.27 -23.54 -17.75
CA ASP A 527 9.70 -23.81 -17.82
C ASP A 527 10.35 -23.51 -16.46
N TYR A 528 11.37 -24.28 -16.09
CA TYR A 528 12.36 -23.80 -15.15
C TYR A 528 13.26 -22.80 -15.85
N ILE A 529 13.47 -21.63 -15.26
CA ILE A 529 14.36 -20.58 -15.77
C ILE A 529 15.40 -20.18 -14.73
N SER A 530 16.56 -19.72 -15.21
CA SER A 530 17.59 -19.13 -14.35
C SER A 530 17.14 -17.78 -13.79
N HIS A 531 17.77 -17.37 -12.68
CA HIS A 531 17.55 -16.06 -12.05
C HIS A 531 17.84 -14.89 -13.01
N SER A 532 18.90 -14.99 -13.81
CA SER A 532 19.25 -13.97 -14.80
C SER A 532 18.17 -13.81 -15.87
N LEU A 533 17.68 -14.92 -16.43
CA LEU A 533 16.59 -14.90 -17.42
C LEU A 533 15.27 -14.39 -16.81
N PHE A 534 15.00 -14.72 -15.54
CA PHE A 534 13.85 -14.20 -14.81
C PHE A 534 13.86 -12.66 -14.77
N TRP A 535 14.97 -12.04 -14.35
CA TRP A 535 15.08 -10.57 -14.30
C TRP A 535 15.12 -9.92 -15.67
N GLU A 536 15.79 -10.52 -16.66
CA GLU A 536 15.77 -10.05 -18.05
C GLU A 536 14.34 -9.92 -18.57
N ARG A 537 13.49 -10.92 -18.33
CA ARG A 537 12.08 -10.91 -18.73
C ARG A 537 11.25 -9.81 -18.06
N THR A 538 11.65 -9.34 -16.88
CA THR A 538 10.93 -8.26 -16.19
C THR A 538 11.18 -6.89 -16.82
N GLY A 539 12.30 -6.70 -17.51
CA GLY A 539 12.79 -5.38 -17.92
C GLY A 539 13.25 -4.49 -16.76
N PHE A 540 13.35 -5.03 -15.53
CA PHE A 540 13.87 -4.34 -14.36
C PHE A 540 15.28 -4.82 -14.03
N LYS A 541 16.07 -3.91 -13.47
CA LYS A 541 17.39 -4.19 -12.94
C LYS A 541 17.28 -5.15 -11.76
N ASP A 542 18.12 -6.18 -11.78
CA ASP A 542 18.25 -7.14 -10.70
C ASP A 542 18.64 -6.43 -9.38
N PRO A 543 17.82 -6.55 -8.30
CA PRO A 543 18.06 -5.87 -7.04
C PRO A 543 19.10 -6.58 -6.14
N TYR A 544 19.56 -7.78 -6.50
CA TYR A 544 20.49 -8.58 -5.70
C TYR A 544 21.94 -8.21 -5.99
N THR A 545 22.86 -8.47 -5.05
CA THR A 545 24.29 -8.16 -5.25
C THR A 545 24.94 -9.11 -6.25
N VAL A 546 26.07 -8.72 -6.83
CA VAL A 546 26.84 -9.58 -7.75
C VAL A 546 27.20 -10.92 -7.09
N GLN A 547 27.55 -10.94 -5.80
CA GLN A 547 27.85 -12.20 -5.10
C GLN A 547 26.62 -13.10 -4.94
N GLU A 548 25.44 -12.53 -4.73
CA GLU A 548 24.18 -13.28 -4.66
C GLU A 548 23.82 -13.85 -6.03
N GLN A 549 23.95 -13.04 -7.09
CA GLN A 549 23.72 -13.48 -8.48
C GLN A 549 24.64 -14.63 -8.89
N GLU A 550 25.95 -14.55 -8.62
CA GLU A 550 26.91 -15.64 -8.87
C GLU A 550 26.56 -16.93 -8.11
N MET A 551 25.94 -16.82 -6.93
CA MET A 551 25.46 -17.97 -6.18
C MET A 551 24.21 -18.58 -6.82
N PHE A 552 23.28 -17.74 -7.31
CA PHE A 552 22.04 -18.18 -7.96
C PHE A 552 22.28 -18.89 -9.30
N GLU A 553 23.42 -18.63 -9.95
CA GLU A 553 23.83 -19.31 -11.18
C GLU A 553 24.31 -20.77 -10.97
N LYS A 554 24.45 -21.23 -9.73
CA LYS A 554 24.91 -22.58 -9.42
C LYS A 554 23.75 -23.54 -9.18
N CYS A 555 24.02 -24.82 -9.41
CA CYS A 555 23.07 -25.90 -9.21
C CYS A 555 22.49 -25.90 -7.79
N ASP A 556 21.17 -26.02 -7.72
CA ASP A 556 20.34 -26.01 -6.51
C ASP A 556 20.32 -27.37 -5.77
N HIS A 557 21.00 -28.38 -6.31
CA HIS A 557 21.04 -29.72 -5.72
C HIS A 557 21.88 -29.74 -4.43
N GLU A 558 21.29 -30.23 -3.36
CA GLU A 558 21.93 -30.38 -2.04
C GLU A 558 22.44 -31.81 -1.80
N CYS A 559 23.53 -31.92 -1.06
CA CYS A 559 24.07 -33.18 -0.59
C CYS A 559 23.16 -33.76 0.49
N ALA A 560 22.79 -35.03 0.34
CA ALA A 560 21.87 -35.72 1.24
C ALA A 560 22.44 -36.08 2.63
N ASP A 561 23.72 -35.80 2.90
CA ASP A 561 24.35 -36.16 4.17
C ASP A 561 23.67 -35.49 5.37
N GLU A 562 23.34 -36.26 6.40
CA GLU A 562 22.72 -35.75 7.63
C GLU A 562 23.59 -34.71 8.36
N ILE A 563 24.92 -34.71 8.16
CA ILE A 563 25.79 -33.67 8.75
C ILE A 563 25.52 -32.27 8.20
N HIS A 564 24.81 -32.17 7.08
CA HIS A 564 24.44 -30.91 6.44
C HIS A 564 23.07 -30.40 6.91
N LYS A 565 22.35 -31.15 7.76
CA LYS A 565 21.01 -30.78 8.25
C LYS A 565 21.02 -30.04 9.60
N PRO A 566 19.98 -29.22 9.87
CA PRO A 566 19.82 -28.54 11.15
C PRO A 566 19.56 -29.48 12.32
N THR A 567 20.46 -29.48 13.31
CA THR A 567 20.25 -30.15 14.59
C THR A 567 19.30 -29.32 15.46
N LYS A 568 18.12 -29.85 15.80
CA LYS A 568 17.16 -29.14 16.67
C LYS A 568 17.80 -28.82 18.03
N GLY A 569 17.83 -27.54 18.40
CA GLY A 569 18.34 -27.05 19.68
C GLY A 569 19.81 -26.54 19.67
N SER A 570 20.47 -26.58 18.52
CA SER A 570 21.82 -26.00 18.33
C SER A 570 21.72 -24.64 17.63
N ASN A 571 22.41 -23.62 18.16
CA ASN A 571 22.60 -22.31 17.49
C ASN A 571 23.65 -22.36 16.35
N ILE A 572 24.14 -23.56 16.00
CA ILE A 572 25.12 -23.75 14.92
C ILE A 572 24.33 -23.89 13.60
N ILE A 573 24.54 -22.93 12.69
CA ILE A 573 24.03 -23.00 11.31
C ILE A 573 24.70 -24.19 10.62
N PRO A 574 23.94 -25.18 10.10
CA PRO A 574 24.52 -26.29 9.36
C PRO A 574 25.21 -25.77 8.10
N ASN A 575 26.42 -26.25 7.83
CA ASN A 575 27.04 -26.05 6.52
C ASN A 575 26.32 -26.96 5.52
N ARG A 576 25.24 -26.47 4.91
CA ARG A 576 24.61 -27.12 3.74
C ARG A 576 25.64 -27.26 2.63
N SER A 577 25.72 -28.43 2.01
CA SER A 577 26.65 -28.71 0.91
C SER A 577 25.88 -28.82 -0.39
N PHE A 578 26.22 -28.01 -1.39
CA PHE A 578 25.50 -27.94 -2.67
C PHE A 578 26.39 -28.38 -3.83
N CYS A 579 25.75 -28.71 -4.96
CA CYS A 579 26.44 -29.06 -6.17
C CYS A 579 27.23 -27.85 -6.73
N GLU A 580 28.52 -28.01 -7.02
CA GLU A 580 29.39 -26.90 -7.45
C GLU A 580 29.32 -26.57 -8.95
N LEU A 581 28.49 -27.27 -9.71
CA LEU A 581 28.33 -27.07 -11.15
C LEU A 581 27.32 -25.96 -11.47
N PRO A 582 27.34 -25.41 -12.70
CA PRO A 582 26.35 -24.43 -13.14
C PRO A 582 24.90 -24.95 -13.05
N LEU A 583 23.93 -24.05 -12.87
CA LEU A 583 22.52 -24.39 -12.95
C LEU A 583 22.22 -25.03 -14.32
N PHE A 584 21.40 -26.08 -14.34
CA PHE A 584 21.10 -26.85 -15.55
C PHE A 584 22.32 -27.47 -16.24
N HIS A 585 23.35 -27.86 -15.48
CA HIS A 585 24.46 -28.66 -16.02
C HIS A 585 24.02 -30.05 -16.50
N GLU A 586 24.77 -30.60 -17.46
CA GLU A 586 24.68 -32.02 -17.82
C GLU A 586 25.25 -32.89 -16.68
N PRO A 587 24.63 -34.04 -16.37
CA PRO A 587 25.15 -34.97 -15.36
C PRO A 587 26.58 -35.41 -15.66
N LEU A 588 27.48 -35.31 -14.68
CA LEU A 588 28.82 -35.90 -14.77
C LEU A 588 28.74 -37.44 -14.71
N LYS A 589 29.66 -38.14 -15.37
CA LYS A 589 29.70 -39.61 -15.29
C LYS A 589 30.35 -40.02 -13.97
N LEU A 590 29.84 -41.06 -13.32
CA LEU A 590 30.44 -41.61 -12.09
C LEU A 590 31.88 -42.13 -12.27
N SER A 591 32.24 -42.49 -13.50
CA SER A 591 33.60 -42.87 -13.88
C SER A 591 34.58 -41.70 -13.86
N ASP A 592 34.09 -40.47 -13.91
CA ASP A 592 34.93 -39.29 -13.99
C ASP A 592 35.53 -38.97 -12.61
N ALA A 593 36.73 -38.38 -12.60
CA ALA A 593 37.28 -37.84 -11.37
C ALA A 593 36.45 -36.62 -10.92
N PRO A 594 36.22 -36.42 -9.61
CA PRO A 594 35.59 -35.20 -9.12
C PRO A 594 36.33 -33.97 -9.65
N PRO A 595 35.64 -32.91 -10.11
CA PRO A 595 36.27 -31.67 -10.50
C PRO A 595 37.27 -31.18 -9.44
N ASN A 596 38.48 -30.84 -9.87
CA ASN A 596 39.62 -30.45 -9.03
C ASN A 596 40.11 -31.52 -8.03
N GLY A 597 39.67 -32.78 -8.15
CA GLY A 597 40.06 -33.89 -7.28
C GLY A 597 39.50 -33.81 -5.85
N ILE A 598 38.53 -32.93 -5.60
CA ILE A 598 37.97 -32.66 -4.26
C ILE A 598 36.53 -33.17 -4.20
N GLY A 599 36.20 -33.93 -3.14
CA GLY A 599 34.83 -34.38 -2.85
C GLY A 599 34.37 -35.60 -3.67
N TYR A 600 33.09 -35.64 -4.07
CA TYR A 600 32.50 -36.77 -4.82
C TYR A 600 31.47 -36.35 -5.86
N ILE A 601 31.24 -37.22 -6.85
CA ILE A 601 30.14 -37.13 -7.82
C ILE A 601 29.04 -38.08 -7.35
N SER A 602 27.83 -37.56 -7.15
CA SER A 602 26.65 -38.38 -6.80
C SER A 602 26.15 -39.18 -7.99
N LEU A 603 25.26 -40.14 -7.74
CA LEU A 603 24.73 -40.98 -8.81
C LEU A 603 23.95 -40.19 -9.88
N GLY A 604 23.36 -39.05 -9.50
CA GLY A 604 22.72 -38.10 -10.42
C GLY A 604 23.68 -37.21 -11.23
N GLY A 605 25.00 -37.41 -11.08
CA GLY A 605 26.02 -36.63 -11.78
C GLY A 605 26.29 -35.24 -11.18
N HIS A 606 25.95 -35.02 -9.91
CA HIS A 606 26.19 -33.76 -9.20
C HIS A 606 27.50 -33.83 -8.42
N HIS A 607 28.30 -32.77 -8.48
CA HIS A 607 29.58 -32.68 -7.77
C HIS A 607 29.45 -31.96 -6.43
N PHE A 608 29.80 -32.62 -5.33
CA PHE A 608 29.85 -32.05 -3.98
C PHE A 608 31.29 -32.03 -3.46
N LYS A 609 31.66 -31.00 -2.67
CA LYS A 609 33.00 -30.88 -2.06
C LYS A 609 33.16 -31.64 -0.73
N CYS A 610 32.07 -32.10 -0.13
CA CYS A 610 32.09 -32.86 1.12
C CYS A 610 32.45 -34.34 0.88
N ASP A 611 32.64 -35.09 1.98
CA ASP A 611 32.79 -36.55 1.90
C ASP A 611 31.51 -37.23 1.40
N ASN A 612 31.69 -38.37 0.73
CA ASN A 612 30.57 -39.20 0.29
C ASN A 612 29.86 -39.82 1.53
N PRO A 613 28.55 -39.59 1.72
CA PRO A 613 27.77 -40.16 2.82
C PRO A 613 27.87 -41.69 2.92
N ALA A 614 27.96 -42.37 1.76
CA ALA A 614 28.03 -43.83 1.67
C ALA A 614 29.29 -44.44 2.31
N LYS A 615 30.27 -43.64 2.72
CA LYS A 615 31.46 -44.11 3.45
C LYS A 615 31.22 -44.34 4.96
N ARG A 616 30.11 -43.84 5.53
CA ARG A 616 29.89 -43.84 7.00
C ARG A 616 28.93 -44.91 7.50
N GLU A 617 28.17 -45.56 6.63
CA GLU A 617 27.18 -46.59 7.00
C GLU A 617 27.75 -48.01 6.89
N GLY A 618 27.40 -48.90 7.84
CA GLY A 618 27.94 -50.26 7.97
C GLY A 618 27.61 -51.21 6.82
N SER A 619 28.10 -52.46 6.89
CA SER A 619 27.80 -53.49 5.89
C SER A 619 26.36 -54.02 6.00
N PHE A 620 25.79 -54.43 4.88
CA PHE A 620 24.43 -54.94 4.81
C PHE A 620 24.38 -56.38 4.28
N HIS A 621 23.33 -57.10 4.68
CA HIS A 621 22.86 -58.29 3.99
C HIS A 621 21.57 -57.90 3.24
N ILE A 622 21.70 -57.73 1.93
CA ILE A 622 20.68 -57.18 1.04
C ILE A 622 19.98 -58.34 0.34
N ILE A 623 18.66 -58.41 0.45
CA ILE A 623 17.85 -59.50 -0.08
C ILE A 623 16.86 -58.90 -1.06
N PHE A 624 17.12 -59.10 -2.35
CA PHE A 624 16.16 -58.76 -3.39
C PHE A 624 15.08 -59.83 -3.45
N VAL A 625 13.82 -59.43 -3.33
CA VAL A 625 12.67 -60.31 -3.47
C VAL A 625 11.84 -59.77 -4.63
N ILE A 626 11.97 -60.40 -5.79
CA ILE A 626 11.50 -59.87 -7.07
C ILE A 626 10.40 -60.74 -7.63
N ASP A 627 9.28 -60.11 -7.92
CA ASP A 627 8.15 -60.71 -8.60
C ASP A 627 8.50 -61.04 -10.07
N ARG A 628 8.26 -62.29 -10.45
CA ARG A 628 8.41 -62.82 -11.82
C ARG A 628 7.08 -63.40 -12.32
N SER A 629 5.95 -62.95 -11.78
CA SER A 629 4.61 -63.35 -12.17
C SER A 629 4.33 -63.03 -13.65
N GLY A 630 3.22 -63.55 -14.17
CA GLY A 630 2.88 -63.41 -15.59
C GLY A 630 2.68 -61.95 -16.00
N SER A 631 2.19 -61.10 -15.09
CA SER A 631 1.99 -59.67 -15.33
C SER A 631 3.29 -58.88 -15.47
N MET A 632 4.40 -59.40 -14.95
CA MET A 632 5.75 -58.85 -15.15
C MET A 632 6.31 -59.10 -16.56
N SER A 633 5.59 -59.80 -17.43
CA SER A 633 5.97 -59.98 -18.84
C SER A 633 5.56 -58.83 -19.76
N GLY A 634 4.81 -57.84 -19.24
CA GLY A 634 4.38 -56.67 -20.01
C GLY A 634 5.54 -55.88 -20.59
N ASP A 635 5.37 -55.38 -21.80
CA ASP A 635 6.36 -54.62 -22.58
C ASP A 635 6.15 -53.10 -22.50
N ASP A 636 5.21 -52.65 -21.66
CA ASP A 636 4.95 -51.25 -21.34
C ASP A 636 6.11 -50.57 -20.61
N LYS A 637 7.03 -51.37 -20.07
CA LYS A 637 8.28 -50.90 -19.47
C LYS A 637 9.44 -51.78 -19.91
N ARG A 638 10.59 -51.19 -20.22
CA ARG A 638 11.76 -51.87 -20.81
C ARG A 638 13.07 -51.45 -20.15
N PRO A 639 14.15 -52.25 -20.25
CA PRO A 639 15.47 -51.87 -19.75
C PRO A 639 15.92 -50.51 -20.30
N LEU A 640 16.61 -49.71 -19.48
CA LEU A 640 17.09 -48.39 -19.91
C LEU A 640 18.17 -48.52 -20.99
N SER A 641 17.94 -47.92 -22.16
CA SER A 641 18.78 -48.02 -23.36
C SER A 641 20.18 -47.43 -23.20
N ASN A 642 20.37 -46.53 -22.23
CA ASN A 642 21.63 -45.86 -21.94
C ASN A 642 22.52 -46.63 -20.94
N THR A 643 22.15 -47.85 -20.53
CA THR A 643 22.94 -48.64 -19.57
C THR A 643 23.95 -49.56 -20.27
N PRO A 644 25.14 -49.80 -19.68
CA PRO A 644 26.15 -50.68 -20.27
C PRO A 644 25.69 -52.13 -20.49
N VAL A 645 24.65 -52.55 -19.77
CA VAL A 645 24.08 -53.91 -19.82
C VAL A 645 22.79 -53.98 -20.65
N TYR A 646 22.34 -52.88 -21.25
CA TYR A 646 21.08 -52.83 -22.01
C TYR A 646 20.99 -53.94 -23.05
N ASN A 647 21.97 -54.05 -23.94
CA ASN A 647 21.99 -55.05 -25.02
C ASN A 647 22.00 -56.50 -24.47
N LEU A 648 22.62 -56.71 -23.31
CA LEU A 648 22.70 -58.03 -22.68
C LEU A 648 21.36 -58.44 -22.08
N ILE A 649 20.65 -57.52 -21.43
CA ILE A 649 19.35 -57.77 -20.80
C ILE A 649 18.25 -57.86 -21.86
N SER A 650 18.17 -56.89 -22.76
CA SER A 650 17.13 -56.80 -23.80
C SER A 650 17.13 -58.00 -24.76
N ALA A 651 18.27 -58.66 -24.97
CA ALA A 651 18.35 -59.88 -25.78
C ALA A 651 17.40 -61.00 -25.31
N ASN A 652 17.04 -61.04 -24.03
CA ASN A 652 16.16 -62.06 -23.46
C ASN A 652 14.99 -61.51 -22.65
N HIS A 653 15.07 -60.26 -22.19
CA HIS A 653 14.11 -59.61 -21.28
C HIS A 653 13.87 -58.15 -21.71
N ASP A 654 13.24 -57.94 -22.86
CA ASP A 654 12.80 -56.60 -23.29
C ASP A 654 11.39 -56.29 -22.75
N ASN A 655 11.25 -56.31 -21.43
CA ASN A 655 9.98 -56.19 -20.69
C ASN A 655 10.20 -55.67 -19.25
N ARG A 656 9.13 -55.59 -18.44
CA ARG A 656 9.18 -55.13 -17.05
C ARG A 656 10.23 -55.87 -16.21
N THR A 657 10.33 -57.20 -16.33
CA THR A 657 11.38 -57.97 -15.64
C THR A 657 12.78 -57.52 -16.02
N GLY A 658 13.02 -57.22 -17.30
CA GLY A 658 14.28 -56.64 -17.76
C GLY A 658 14.58 -55.27 -17.17
N ALA A 659 13.58 -54.39 -17.06
CA ALA A 659 13.73 -53.09 -16.40
C ALA A 659 14.16 -53.25 -14.93
N VAL A 660 13.57 -54.21 -14.23
CA VAL A 660 13.94 -54.55 -12.85
C VAL A 660 15.37 -55.08 -12.75
N TYR A 661 15.78 -55.98 -13.65
CA TYR A 661 17.15 -56.50 -13.67
C TYR A 661 18.17 -55.40 -13.93
N SER A 662 17.83 -54.44 -14.80
CA SER A 662 18.65 -53.25 -15.01
C SER A 662 18.80 -52.42 -13.73
N ALA A 663 17.71 -52.21 -12.97
CA ALA A 663 17.75 -51.44 -11.73
C ALA A 663 18.54 -52.16 -10.61
N VAL A 664 18.40 -53.48 -10.48
CA VAL A 664 19.19 -54.29 -9.53
C VAL A 664 20.67 -54.24 -9.89
N TYR A 665 21.02 -54.33 -11.17
CA TYR A 665 22.40 -54.17 -11.63
C TYR A 665 22.97 -52.80 -11.28
N SER A 666 22.23 -51.72 -11.58
CA SER A 666 22.62 -50.35 -11.21
C SER A 666 22.79 -50.18 -9.69
N PHE A 667 21.94 -50.80 -8.88
CA PHE A 667 22.09 -50.81 -7.43
C PHE A 667 23.38 -51.51 -6.99
N MET A 668 23.67 -52.69 -7.54
CA MET A 668 24.90 -53.43 -7.22
C MET A 668 26.16 -52.64 -7.60
N GLU A 669 26.16 -51.99 -8.76
CA GLU A 669 27.26 -51.11 -9.18
C GLU A 669 27.44 -49.91 -8.24
N ALA A 670 26.33 -49.29 -7.80
CA ALA A 670 26.40 -48.19 -6.84
C ALA A 670 27.02 -48.64 -5.50
N ARG A 671 26.64 -49.83 -5.00
CA ARG A 671 27.22 -50.41 -3.78
C ARG A 671 28.69 -50.78 -3.94
N LEU A 672 29.10 -51.35 -5.08
CA LEU A 672 30.51 -51.65 -5.39
C LEU A 672 31.35 -50.36 -5.47
N ALA A 673 30.85 -49.33 -6.13
CA ALA A 673 31.51 -48.03 -6.23
C ALA A 673 31.70 -47.40 -4.84
N ALA A 674 30.69 -47.46 -3.98
CA ALA A 674 30.77 -47.01 -2.59
C ALA A 674 31.85 -47.77 -1.78
N GLN A 675 31.93 -49.09 -1.95
CA GLN A 675 32.91 -49.95 -1.24
C GLN A 675 34.35 -49.76 -1.73
N SER A 676 34.56 -49.49 -3.03
CA SER A 676 35.90 -49.39 -3.65
C SER A 676 36.73 -48.19 -3.20
N ARG A 677 36.10 -47.17 -2.59
CA ARG A 677 36.73 -45.90 -2.18
C ARG A 677 37.12 -45.87 -0.69
N SER A 678 37.08 -47.02 -0.01
CA SER A 678 37.51 -47.23 1.38
C SER A 678 39.00 -47.61 1.45
N GLN A 679 39.81 -46.86 2.19
CA GLN A 679 41.22 -47.21 2.47
C GLN A 679 41.38 -48.37 3.48
N LEU A 680 40.29 -48.81 4.12
CA LEU A 680 40.26 -50.01 4.96
C LEU A 680 39.89 -51.23 4.12
N GLN A 681 40.88 -51.76 3.41
CA GLN A 681 40.82 -53.12 2.87
C GLN A 681 40.74 -54.10 4.05
N SER A 682 39.58 -54.76 4.28
CA SER A 682 39.51 -56.24 4.41
C SER A 682 38.31 -56.84 5.18
N ALA A 683 37.44 -56.10 5.91
CA ALA A 683 36.49 -56.80 6.79
C ALA A 683 34.99 -56.80 6.38
N ASN A 684 34.51 -55.78 5.65
CA ASN A 684 33.08 -55.44 5.69
C ASN A 684 32.50 -55.15 4.29
N LYS A 685 32.23 -56.22 3.50
CA LYS A 685 31.56 -56.15 2.18
C LYS A 685 30.11 -56.59 2.30
N ASP A 686 29.20 -55.90 1.61
CA ASP A 686 27.79 -56.31 1.54
C ASP A 686 27.66 -57.73 0.99
N THR A 687 26.70 -58.47 1.51
CA THR A 687 26.23 -59.72 0.90
C THR A 687 24.88 -59.52 0.26
N ILE A 688 24.66 -60.17 -0.87
CA ILE A 688 23.41 -60.10 -1.62
C ILE A 688 22.81 -61.48 -1.79
N SER A 689 21.52 -61.59 -1.50
CA SER A 689 20.68 -62.72 -1.85
C SER A 689 19.61 -62.27 -2.86
N LEU A 690 19.26 -63.13 -3.80
CA LEU A 690 18.16 -62.89 -4.73
C LEU A 690 17.12 -64.00 -4.61
N ILE A 691 15.88 -63.59 -4.42
CA ILE A 691 14.69 -64.43 -4.44
C ILE A 691 13.84 -63.96 -5.62
N LEU A 692 13.58 -64.86 -6.56
CA LEU A 692 12.60 -64.65 -7.62
C LEU A 692 11.36 -65.46 -7.27
N PHE A 693 10.18 -64.84 -7.27
CA PHE A 693 8.95 -65.50 -6.86
C PHE A 693 7.78 -65.31 -7.83
N ASN A 694 6.92 -66.32 -7.90
CA ASN A 694 5.60 -66.30 -8.50
C ASN A 694 4.65 -67.11 -7.59
N HIS A 695 4.06 -68.23 -8.03
CA HIS A 695 3.48 -69.23 -7.11
C HIS A 695 4.52 -70.21 -6.52
N GLU A 696 5.76 -70.15 -7.01
CA GLU A 696 6.94 -70.87 -6.52
C GLU A 696 8.07 -69.86 -6.21
N VAL A 697 9.14 -70.33 -5.57
CA VAL A 697 10.31 -69.50 -5.26
C VAL A 697 11.59 -70.12 -5.79
N ILE A 698 12.39 -69.30 -6.47
CA ILE A 698 13.73 -69.63 -6.96
C ILE A 698 14.72 -68.70 -6.27
N VAL A 699 15.89 -69.23 -5.88
CA VAL A 699 16.97 -68.44 -5.29
C VAL A 699 18.20 -68.59 -6.20
N PRO A 700 18.41 -67.69 -7.17
CA PRO A 700 19.55 -67.78 -8.09
C PRO A 700 20.90 -67.72 -7.36
N PHE A 701 20.98 -66.91 -6.30
CA PHE A 701 22.13 -66.84 -5.41
C PHE A 701 21.71 -66.44 -3.99
N GLU A 702 22.40 -66.98 -2.98
CA GLU A 702 22.19 -66.70 -1.56
C GLU A 702 23.49 -66.22 -0.90
N ASN A 703 23.39 -65.18 -0.08
CA ASN A 703 24.46 -64.59 0.73
C ASN A 703 25.79 -64.40 -0.01
N HIS A 704 25.72 -63.98 -1.27
CA HIS A 704 26.88 -63.84 -2.14
C HIS A 704 27.59 -62.52 -1.85
N ILE A 705 28.90 -62.54 -1.63
CA ILE A 705 29.66 -61.30 -1.39
C ILE A 705 29.61 -60.47 -2.68
N LEU A 706 29.22 -59.20 -2.55
CA LEU A 706 29.18 -58.29 -3.69
C LEU A 706 30.61 -57.93 -4.11
N THR A 707 31.11 -58.61 -5.14
CA THR A 707 32.43 -58.33 -5.75
C THR A 707 32.38 -58.17 -7.26
N ASP A 708 31.37 -58.74 -7.92
CA ASP A 708 31.21 -58.73 -9.38
C ASP A 708 29.71 -58.73 -9.74
N SER A 709 29.16 -57.55 -9.99
CA SER A 709 27.75 -57.35 -10.38
C SER A 709 27.39 -58.02 -11.71
N LYS A 710 28.36 -58.18 -12.63
CA LYS A 710 28.13 -58.74 -13.97
C LYS A 710 27.96 -60.25 -13.91
N SER A 711 28.78 -60.93 -13.10
CA SER A 711 28.61 -62.36 -12.81
C SER A 711 27.25 -62.64 -12.16
N MET A 712 26.82 -61.79 -11.21
CA MET A 712 25.51 -61.93 -10.56
C MET A 712 24.35 -61.66 -11.52
N LEU A 713 24.46 -60.64 -12.40
CA LEU A 713 23.48 -60.40 -13.46
C LEU A 713 23.33 -61.62 -14.40
N ASN A 714 24.44 -62.26 -14.79
CA ASN A 714 24.40 -63.45 -15.64
C ASN A 714 23.64 -64.62 -15.00
N GLN A 715 23.60 -64.71 -13.67
CA GLN A 715 22.79 -65.71 -12.95
C GLN A 715 21.29 -65.35 -12.93
N MET A 716 20.93 -64.09 -13.12
CA MET A 716 19.53 -63.62 -13.19
C MET A 716 18.90 -63.89 -14.57
N LEU A 717 19.68 -63.74 -15.64
CA LEU A 717 19.21 -63.81 -17.03
C LEU A 717 18.50 -65.11 -17.45
N PRO A 718 18.83 -66.32 -16.94
CA PRO A 718 18.12 -67.55 -17.31
C PRO A 718 16.64 -67.59 -16.86
N HIS A 719 16.27 -66.77 -15.89
CA HIS A 719 14.97 -66.85 -15.22
C HIS A 719 13.94 -65.92 -15.87
N ARG A 720 13.01 -66.48 -16.68
CA ARG A 720 11.92 -65.76 -17.39
C ARG A 720 10.76 -65.33 -16.48
N THR A 721 9.57 -65.01 -16.96
CA THR A 721 8.38 -64.87 -16.09
C THR A 721 7.65 -66.20 -15.96
N GLY A 722 6.71 -66.34 -15.02
CA GLY A 722 5.85 -67.52 -14.85
C GLY A 722 4.52 -67.16 -14.19
N GLY A 723 3.53 -68.06 -14.17
CA GLY A 723 2.19 -67.74 -13.64
C GLY A 723 2.13 -67.60 -12.11
N GLY A 724 1.10 -66.92 -11.60
CA GLY A 724 0.79 -66.80 -10.16
C GLY A 724 1.67 -65.83 -9.36
N THR A 725 1.24 -65.47 -8.15
CA THR A 725 1.93 -64.55 -7.23
C THR A 725 1.62 -64.90 -5.77
N ASP A 726 2.64 -65.22 -4.98
CA ASP A 726 2.51 -65.57 -3.56
C ASP A 726 3.54 -64.81 -2.69
N PHE A 727 3.09 -63.73 -2.05
CA PHE A 727 3.92 -62.92 -1.15
C PHE A 727 4.29 -63.68 0.13
N ASN A 728 3.44 -64.61 0.57
CA ASN A 728 3.64 -65.37 1.80
C ASN A 728 4.81 -66.34 1.64
N LEU A 729 4.85 -67.05 0.51
CA LEU A 729 5.95 -67.93 0.16
C LEU A 729 7.27 -67.16 0.01
N ALA A 730 7.25 -65.99 -0.63
CA ALA A 730 8.41 -65.14 -0.83
C ALA A 730 9.01 -64.62 0.49
N ILE A 731 8.18 -64.08 1.38
CA ILE A 731 8.63 -63.58 2.69
C ILE A 731 9.09 -64.73 3.61
N HIS A 732 8.40 -65.87 3.61
CA HIS A 732 8.85 -67.05 4.36
C HIS A 732 10.25 -67.51 3.92
N LYS A 733 10.53 -67.50 2.61
CA LYS A 733 11.86 -67.83 2.10
C LYS A 733 12.90 -66.77 2.49
N ALA A 734 12.57 -65.48 2.44
CA ALA A 734 13.44 -64.41 2.92
C ALA A 734 13.80 -64.59 4.40
N GLY A 735 12.82 -64.92 5.24
CA GLY A 735 13.04 -65.27 6.64
C GLY A 735 13.96 -66.48 6.82
N SER A 736 13.76 -67.52 6.01
CA SER A 736 14.64 -68.70 6.02
C SER A 736 16.09 -68.35 5.65
N LEU A 737 16.32 -67.47 4.66
CA LEU A 737 17.67 -67.03 4.27
C LEU A 737 18.32 -66.17 5.34
N ILE A 738 17.58 -65.24 5.94
CA ILE A 738 18.06 -64.42 7.07
C ILE A 738 18.46 -65.32 8.23
N ASN A 739 17.65 -66.32 8.57
CA ASN A 739 17.94 -67.24 9.67
C ASN A 739 19.20 -68.07 9.40
N LYS A 740 19.37 -68.54 8.16
CA LYS A 740 20.52 -69.36 7.74
C LYS A 740 21.83 -68.57 7.71
N HIS A 741 21.77 -67.28 7.35
CA HIS A 741 22.94 -66.43 7.14
C HIS A 741 22.98 -65.23 8.10
N PHE A 742 22.39 -65.37 9.29
CA PHE A 742 22.32 -64.27 10.25
C PHE A 742 23.71 -63.85 10.71
N ASP A 743 24.04 -62.58 10.51
CA ASP A 743 25.28 -61.96 10.93
C ASP A 743 24.95 -60.69 11.73
N PRO A 744 25.28 -60.62 13.03
CA PRO A 744 24.98 -59.44 13.85
C PRO A 744 25.75 -58.19 13.41
N THR A 745 26.79 -58.33 12.58
CA THR A 745 27.57 -57.20 12.05
C THR A 745 26.99 -56.60 10.77
N ARG A 746 25.93 -57.21 10.22
CA ARG A 746 25.28 -56.78 8.97
C ARG A 746 23.81 -56.50 9.18
N ALA A 747 23.34 -55.31 8.83
CA ALA A 747 21.90 -55.04 8.86
C ALA A 747 21.18 -55.83 7.74
N ASN A 748 20.10 -56.53 8.08
CA ASN A 748 19.28 -57.24 7.10
C ASN A 748 18.32 -56.27 6.41
N VAL A 749 18.37 -56.23 5.07
CA VAL A 749 17.52 -55.36 4.24
C VAL A 749 16.81 -56.20 3.20
N ILE A 750 15.48 -56.15 3.17
CA ILE A 750 14.68 -56.75 2.10
C ILE A 750 14.20 -55.63 1.17
N ILE A 751 14.51 -55.77 -0.12
CA ILE A 751 13.94 -54.95 -1.19
C ILE A 751 12.93 -55.83 -1.92
N PHE A 752 11.65 -55.62 -1.63
CA PHE A 752 10.53 -56.39 -2.15
C PHE A 752 9.87 -55.64 -3.31
N LEU A 753 9.95 -56.19 -4.52
CA LEU A 753 9.44 -55.57 -5.73
C LEU A 753 8.35 -56.44 -6.36
N SER A 754 7.18 -55.84 -6.60
CA SER A 754 6.05 -56.48 -7.28
C SER A 754 5.21 -55.45 -8.03
N ASP A 755 4.48 -55.87 -9.06
CA ASP A 755 3.43 -55.05 -9.68
C ASP A 755 2.08 -55.14 -8.96
N GLY A 756 1.99 -55.88 -7.85
CA GLY A 756 0.84 -55.99 -6.97
C GLY A 756 0.07 -57.31 -7.13
N GLY A 757 -1.18 -57.35 -6.67
CA GLY A 757 -2.08 -58.48 -6.93
C GLY A 757 -2.03 -59.67 -5.95
N CYS A 758 -1.40 -59.52 -4.78
CA CYS A 758 -1.40 -60.53 -3.72
C CYS A 758 -1.74 -59.91 -2.35
N SER A 759 -2.24 -60.73 -1.41
CA SER A 759 -2.58 -60.30 -0.05
C SER A 759 -1.35 -60.16 0.85
N THR A 760 -1.40 -59.25 1.82
CA THR A 760 -0.33 -59.02 2.81
C THR A 760 -0.02 -60.28 3.63
N PRO A 761 1.23 -60.78 3.64
CA PRO A 761 1.62 -61.95 4.44
C PRO A 761 1.89 -61.59 5.91
N LYS A 762 0.84 -61.12 6.62
CA LYS A 762 0.95 -60.53 7.97
C LYS A 762 1.70 -61.41 8.97
N GLY A 763 1.29 -62.68 9.09
CA GLY A 763 1.88 -63.60 10.08
C GLY A 763 3.37 -63.86 9.84
N GLN A 764 3.79 -64.01 8.58
CA GLN A 764 5.20 -64.21 8.24
C GLN A 764 6.03 -62.94 8.46
N LEU A 765 5.47 -61.76 8.17
CA LEU A 765 6.12 -60.47 8.42
C LEU A 765 6.29 -60.17 9.91
N GLU A 766 5.27 -60.40 10.72
CA GLU A 766 5.39 -60.25 12.18
C GLU A 766 6.43 -61.21 12.73
N GLN A 767 6.46 -62.46 12.25
CA GLN A 767 7.41 -63.47 12.68
C GLN A 767 8.86 -63.11 12.32
N ILE A 768 9.14 -62.74 11.06
CA ILE A 768 10.50 -62.39 10.62
C ILE A 768 11.00 -61.10 11.28
N CYS A 769 10.12 -60.09 11.46
CA CYS A 769 10.48 -58.83 12.12
C CYS A 769 10.75 -59.05 13.60
N LYS A 770 9.87 -59.77 14.31
CA LYS A 770 10.08 -60.11 15.72
C LYS A 770 11.37 -60.89 15.94
N TYR A 771 11.63 -61.90 15.11
CA TYR A 771 12.84 -62.71 15.21
C TYR A 771 14.13 -61.89 15.06
N ASN A 772 14.17 -60.96 14.11
CA ASN A 772 15.32 -60.08 13.89
C ASN A 772 15.49 -59.08 15.06
N ASN A 773 14.37 -58.52 15.54
CA ASN A 773 14.38 -57.59 16.67
C ASN A 773 14.82 -58.26 17.98
N ASP A 774 14.36 -59.48 18.27
CA ASP A 774 14.75 -60.28 19.45
C ASP A 774 16.26 -60.59 19.47
N ARG A 775 16.93 -60.52 18.32
CA ARG A 775 18.38 -60.71 18.15
C ARG A 775 19.18 -59.41 18.10
N GLY A 776 18.54 -58.27 18.38
CA GLY A 776 19.18 -56.96 18.44
C GLY A 776 19.58 -56.37 17.08
N ASN A 777 19.07 -56.92 15.97
CA ASN A 777 19.36 -56.45 14.62
C ASN A 777 18.06 -56.36 13.81
N PRO A 778 17.32 -55.24 13.88
CA PRO A 778 15.98 -55.15 13.32
C PRO A 778 16.00 -55.18 11.78
N LEU A 779 14.97 -55.80 11.20
CA LEU A 779 14.84 -55.99 9.76
C LEU A 779 14.33 -54.72 9.08
N TYR A 780 15.01 -54.27 8.02
CA TYR A 780 14.52 -53.19 7.16
C TYR A 780 13.81 -53.76 5.94
N LEU A 781 12.61 -53.26 5.65
CA LEU A 781 11.79 -53.69 4.52
C LEU A 781 11.41 -52.50 3.65
N ILE A 782 11.84 -52.55 2.39
CA ILE A 782 11.51 -51.57 1.36
C ILE A 782 10.62 -52.26 0.34
N THR A 783 9.38 -51.80 0.19
CA THR A 783 8.43 -52.32 -0.79
C THR A 783 8.31 -51.39 -1.98
N VAL A 784 8.38 -51.95 -3.18
CA VAL A 784 8.36 -51.21 -4.45
C VAL A 784 7.23 -51.74 -5.31
N LEU A 785 6.25 -50.87 -5.59
CA LEU A 785 5.19 -51.14 -6.55
C LEU A 785 5.65 -50.71 -7.95
N PHE A 786 5.74 -51.66 -8.88
CA PHE A 786 6.14 -51.41 -10.27
C PHE A 786 4.98 -51.67 -11.25
N ALA A 787 3.96 -50.80 -11.19
CA ALA A 787 2.73 -50.90 -11.99
C ALA A 787 2.29 -49.52 -12.50
N GLY A 788 1.38 -49.46 -13.48
CA GLY A 788 0.82 -48.21 -14.01
C GLY A 788 -0.38 -47.65 -13.22
N GLY A 789 -0.71 -48.21 -12.06
CA GLY A 789 -1.84 -47.83 -11.22
C GLY A 789 -1.42 -47.40 -9.80
N ASN A 790 -2.26 -46.61 -9.13
CA ASN A 790 -1.85 -45.80 -7.97
C ASN A 790 -1.96 -46.44 -6.58
N ASP A 791 -2.39 -47.70 -6.41
CA ASP A 791 -2.41 -48.27 -5.05
C ASP A 791 -2.31 -49.79 -4.99
N SER A 792 -1.31 -50.28 -4.23
CA SER A 792 -1.24 -51.64 -3.73
C SER A 792 -1.29 -51.58 -2.21
N SER A 793 -2.49 -51.72 -1.65
CA SER A 793 -2.72 -51.67 -0.21
C SER A 793 -1.87 -52.71 0.53
N SER A 794 -1.60 -53.86 -0.11
CA SER A 794 -0.79 -54.92 0.49
C SER A 794 0.68 -54.54 0.64
N LEU A 795 1.34 -54.03 -0.41
CA LEU A 795 2.76 -53.63 -0.34
C LEU A 795 2.99 -52.47 0.65
N ARG A 796 2.04 -51.53 0.76
CA ARG A 796 2.08 -50.46 1.76
C ARG A 796 1.95 -51.04 3.17
N GLU A 797 0.97 -51.91 3.38
CA GLU A 797 0.75 -52.56 4.69
C GLU A 797 1.95 -53.41 5.13
N MET A 798 2.64 -54.07 4.19
CA MET A 798 3.87 -54.82 4.49
C MET A 798 4.97 -53.93 5.09
N ALA A 799 5.23 -52.76 4.50
CA ALA A 799 6.23 -51.82 4.99
C ALA A 799 5.83 -51.23 6.35
N GLU A 800 4.54 -50.95 6.57
CA GLU A 800 4.01 -50.48 7.85
C GLU A 800 4.17 -51.52 8.97
N ILE A 801 3.86 -52.80 8.71
CA ILE A 801 4.06 -53.89 9.67
C ILE A 801 5.52 -53.96 10.09
N ALA A 802 6.44 -53.97 9.12
CA ALA A 802 7.87 -54.01 9.43
C ALA A 802 8.34 -52.78 10.21
N GLY A 803 7.82 -51.58 9.90
CA GLY A 803 8.14 -50.34 10.59
C GLY A 803 7.76 -50.32 12.07
N ARG A 804 6.66 -50.99 12.46
CA ARG A 804 6.21 -51.06 13.88
C ARG A 804 7.16 -51.82 14.80
N HIS A 805 8.01 -52.68 14.25
CA HIS A 805 8.97 -53.48 15.02
C HIS A 805 10.31 -52.78 15.26
N HIS A 806 10.50 -51.55 14.79
CA HIS A 806 11.67 -50.73 15.11
C HIS A 806 11.42 -49.90 16.38
N PRO A 807 12.38 -49.81 17.31
CA PRO A 807 12.22 -49.01 18.53
C PRO A 807 12.04 -47.53 18.19
N ALA A 808 11.09 -46.86 18.85
CA ALA A 808 10.72 -45.46 18.63
C ALA A 808 11.83 -44.42 18.91
N ASN A 809 13.08 -44.84 19.17
CA ASN A 809 14.17 -44.00 19.68
C ASN A 809 15.53 -44.20 19.00
N THR A 810 15.61 -44.75 17.78
CA THR A 810 16.85 -44.67 16.98
C THR A 810 16.79 -43.49 16.01
N ILE A 811 16.77 -42.28 16.57
CA ILE A 811 17.04 -41.05 15.83
C ILE A 811 18.53 -41.07 15.47
N GLY A 812 18.88 -41.57 14.28
CA GLY A 812 20.28 -41.61 13.84
C GLY A 812 20.70 -42.64 12.78
N ASN A 813 19.83 -43.52 12.28
CA ASN A 813 20.16 -44.40 11.15
C ASN A 813 19.34 -44.02 9.91
N ALA A 814 19.99 -43.84 8.75
CA ALA A 814 19.36 -43.36 7.51
C ALA A 814 18.44 -44.38 6.82
N LEU A 815 18.49 -45.66 7.21
CA LEU A 815 17.67 -46.72 6.63
C LEU A 815 16.35 -46.86 7.40
N ARG A 816 15.19 -46.84 6.71
CA ARG A 816 13.85 -47.06 7.30
C ARG A 816 13.01 -48.01 6.46
N CYS A 817 12.04 -48.66 7.08
CA CYS A 817 11.00 -49.41 6.34
C CYS A 817 10.10 -48.41 5.58
N GLN A 818 9.90 -48.62 4.28
CA GLN A 818 9.14 -47.68 3.45
C GLN A 818 8.52 -48.35 2.22
N PHE A 819 7.46 -47.72 1.70
CA PHE A 819 6.77 -48.10 0.47
C PHE A 819 6.97 -47.02 -0.59
N THR A 820 7.28 -47.42 -1.83
CA THR A 820 7.40 -46.52 -2.98
C THR A 820 6.61 -47.04 -4.17
N SER A 821 5.85 -46.16 -4.83
CA SER A 821 5.17 -46.44 -6.09
C SER A 821 5.96 -45.86 -7.26
N ILE A 822 6.15 -46.65 -8.32
CA ILE A 822 7.04 -46.31 -9.44
C ILE A 822 6.36 -46.52 -10.78
N MET A 823 6.23 -45.43 -11.53
CA MET A 823 5.54 -45.38 -12.82
C MET A 823 6.46 -45.56 -14.03
N THR A 824 7.76 -45.24 -13.91
CA THR A 824 8.73 -45.28 -15.02
C THR A 824 10.03 -45.98 -14.60
N GLU A 825 10.77 -46.48 -15.57
CA GLU A 825 12.04 -47.22 -15.40
C GLU A 825 13.17 -46.31 -14.94
N ILE A 826 13.11 -45.04 -15.36
CA ILE A 826 14.00 -43.98 -14.84
C ILE A 826 13.74 -43.77 -13.35
N ASN A 827 12.47 -43.70 -12.92
CA ASN A 827 12.11 -43.58 -11.51
C ASN A 827 12.42 -44.84 -10.71
N LEU A 828 12.42 -46.02 -11.34
CA LEU A 828 12.84 -47.28 -10.73
C LEU A 828 14.33 -47.27 -10.40
N VAL A 829 15.16 -46.93 -11.38
CA VAL A 829 16.60 -46.77 -11.17
C VAL A 829 16.86 -45.67 -10.14
N ASN A 830 16.23 -44.51 -10.29
CA ASN A 830 16.37 -43.39 -9.36
C ASN A 830 15.90 -43.73 -7.94
N THR A 831 14.87 -44.55 -7.76
CA THR A 831 14.42 -44.99 -6.43
C THR A 831 15.42 -45.95 -5.81
N PHE A 832 15.94 -46.91 -6.57
CA PHE A 832 16.98 -47.84 -6.08
C PHE A 832 18.26 -47.08 -5.73
N THR A 833 18.60 -46.06 -6.53
CA THR A 833 19.70 -45.13 -6.34
C THR A 833 19.46 -44.17 -5.15
N SER A 834 18.24 -43.65 -5.00
CA SER A 834 17.86 -42.74 -3.90
C SER A 834 17.66 -43.47 -2.58
N VAL A 835 17.25 -44.73 -2.59
CA VAL A 835 17.30 -45.62 -1.40
C VAL A 835 18.75 -45.77 -0.93
N ALA A 836 19.72 -45.66 -1.84
CA ALA A 836 21.13 -45.62 -1.47
C ALA A 836 21.63 -44.22 -1.05
N GLU A 837 20.86 -43.13 -1.22
CA GLU A 837 21.34 -41.74 -1.08
C GLU A 837 20.34 -40.67 -0.51
N SER A 838 19.13 -40.98 -0.01
CA SER A 838 18.06 -39.97 0.23
C SER A 838 18.35 -38.95 1.36
N LEU A 839 18.16 -37.62 1.17
CA LEU A 839 16.88 -36.90 0.95
C LEU A 839 16.92 -35.73 -0.08
N ARG A 840 15.78 -35.47 -0.75
CA ARG A 840 15.51 -34.31 -1.63
C ARG A 840 14.56 -33.31 -0.95
N VAL A 841 14.75 -32.00 -1.18
CA VAL A 841 13.80 -30.93 -0.85
C VAL A 841 13.56 -30.11 -2.11
N HIS A 842 12.32 -30.06 -2.60
CA HIS A 842 11.92 -29.15 -3.68
C HIS A 842 11.41 -27.85 -3.04
N ASN A 843 11.87 -26.70 -3.55
CA ASN A 843 11.47 -25.39 -3.05
C ASN A 843 10.33 -24.81 -3.89
N PRO A 844 9.29 -24.20 -3.29
CA PRO A 844 8.20 -23.55 -4.02
C PRO A 844 8.67 -22.28 -4.75
N SER A 845 8.14 -22.03 -5.95
CA SER A 845 8.43 -20.85 -6.77
C SER A 845 7.28 -19.81 -6.76
N LEU A 846 7.55 -18.53 -7.01
CA LEU A 846 6.52 -17.48 -7.21
C LEU A 846 6.47 -17.06 -8.69
N MET A 847 5.26 -17.08 -9.27
CA MET A 847 4.99 -16.68 -10.66
C MET A 847 4.02 -15.52 -10.74
N LYS A 848 3.99 -14.82 -11.88
CA LYS A 848 2.98 -13.81 -12.17
C LYS A 848 1.59 -14.44 -12.23
N LYS A 849 0.60 -13.82 -11.57
CA LYS A 849 -0.81 -14.20 -11.71
C LYS A 849 -1.28 -13.96 -13.15
N LEU A 850 -2.19 -14.81 -13.62
CA LEU A 850 -2.84 -14.67 -14.92
C LEU A 850 -3.95 -13.63 -14.93
#